data_AF-A0A8S9UDD9-F1
#
_entry.id   AF-A0A8S9UDD9-F1
#
_cell.length_a   1.000
_cell.length_b   1.000
_cell.length_c   1.000
_cell.angle_alpha   90.00
_cell.angle_beta   90.00
_cell.angle_gamma   90.00
#
_symmetry.space_group_name_H-M   'P 1'
#
loop_
_entity.id
_entity.type
_entity.pdbx_description
1 polymer ?
#
loop_
_entity_poly.entity_id
_entity_poly.type
_entity_poly.pdbx_seq_one_letter_code
_entity_poly.pdbx_strand_id
1 'polypeptide(L)'
;MTSVPGPPPSTREPGHTGVASVRLRRTSALKPAEAPKTVATSNQEGGNGRRGRKAGARANRQGPQLFTFQRPRREQLESNITIAALQENVSALTLFNQREKELSASLRQEVAQLTEAIARLNETQGVQSVQQERPATPQKQKLVRSSDERLLPPIHNGSTLSASTVALQQHTQMEVSYQRKVLSLENRCLHMTENNKKLLTMIEQLEDAQTEANLQLEASRQQNAQLLTEAESSNSTINSQSTLIVGLRSTVHRLNRDDKLVENLRNTLERCQRELDAVKKRDKLLQEEHAKLKTSTSQEKEALVSKLLEFQQRLQQNDTARGNVIVLEKETKKLQQENKTLRADLQASNTRCNDVQAHASRLDKMSEEFVEVKRTMDNEITEIGSMLSATRQELELCIQRQQEAEERAQKAEAHVASLQGVADRFQAKDEEIGTLMQKVMHLKDDVNERDQRYAALQEKLRRANTELHGIKQLSQDDTVQALQMARQKAATYEALTLLNEEKKALEEQLRLVEGRLEAGRVALDEAKDVNQRLVAELNAHVITIEELRRENNTLQEQQKENNTLQEQQKENDTLQEQRNGSQVLEKSVTDTGSQTTEELINYETYAQAADHLRTVTGELESLRAEFEELQQSRNELQDSVQNLQQTQDELEVGYKKTVSRERYKSESFQNQLVLLQNENGELSDKMEALYNDLRKEQQLNDAHILEMAELKQRVLSREAIQLLRQTQDSLEKTVNSLLEAENASESTFTCLQCMQLFTEPMTLAPCGHTYCAACLAKCGSLEAPSSIACKMCEPSVKKETECIFPNCALADLTARFIFRQQSLASLTTMCLSLRNSFTAWPKLQLNRKSHRRRLNFL
;
A
#
# COMPACT_ATOMS: atom_id res chain seq x y z
N MET A 1 40.23 9.26 28.89
CA MET A 1 40.48 7.80 28.99
C MET A 1 39.73 7.14 27.85
N THR A 2 40.29 6.57 26.77
CA THR A 2 41.43 5.64 26.55
C THR A 2 41.05 4.15 26.57
N SER A 3 41.30 3.48 25.44
CA SER A 3 41.75 2.07 25.28
C SER A 3 40.92 0.89 25.84
N VAL A 4 40.22 0.19 24.95
CA VAL A 4 40.54 -1.18 24.45
C VAL A 4 41.65 -1.89 25.27
N PRO A 5 41.46 -3.12 25.83
CA PRO A 5 41.33 -4.33 24.99
C PRO A 5 40.52 -5.53 25.54
N GLY A 6 40.30 -6.52 24.66
CA GLY A 6 40.23 -7.95 24.99
C GLY A 6 41.04 -8.75 23.95
N PRO A 7 41.60 -9.94 24.29
CA PRO A 7 41.51 -11.11 23.39
C PRO A 7 41.41 -12.47 24.18
N PRO A 8 41.95 -13.63 23.73
CA PRO A 8 41.28 -14.73 23.00
C PRO A 8 41.45 -16.11 23.74
N PRO A 9 41.50 -17.34 23.14
CA PRO A 9 41.20 -17.89 21.80
C PRO A 9 40.11 -19.02 21.89
N SER A 10 40.06 -20.25 21.31
CA SER A 10 40.94 -21.06 20.42
C SER A 10 40.23 -22.31 19.81
N THR A 11 40.57 -22.70 18.57
CA THR A 11 40.46 -24.08 17.95
C THR A 11 39.06 -24.74 17.84
N ARG A 12 38.74 -25.71 16.92
CA ARG A 12 39.50 -26.51 15.91
C ARG A 12 38.57 -27.10 14.81
N GLU A 13 38.94 -26.99 13.52
CA GLU A 13 38.97 -27.99 12.40
C GLU A 13 37.78 -28.98 12.06
N PRO A 14 37.73 -29.61 10.85
CA PRO A 14 36.45 -29.92 10.14
C PRO A 14 36.26 -31.35 9.52
N GLY A 15 35.21 -31.53 8.70
CA GLY A 15 34.98 -32.63 7.71
C GLY A 15 33.85 -32.24 6.71
N HIS A 16 33.91 -32.46 5.38
CA HIS A 16 33.95 -33.71 4.57
C HIS A 16 32.63 -34.54 4.65
N THR A 17 32.01 -35.15 3.62
CA THR A 17 32.13 -35.24 2.12
C THR A 17 30.83 -35.91 1.58
N GLY A 18 30.45 -36.01 0.29
CA GLY A 18 31.03 -35.56 -0.99
C GLY A 18 30.49 -36.37 -2.21
N VAL A 19 30.20 -35.71 -3.36
CA VAL A 19 29.91 -36.23 -4.74
C VAL A 19 29.12 -37.55 -4.94
N ALA A 20 27.99 -37.48 -5.67
CA ALA A 20 27.46 -38.60 -6.47
C ALA A 20 26.59 -38.13 -7.67
N SER A 21 26.47 -38.93 -8.74
CA SER A 21 25.63 -38.64 -9.92
C SER A 21 25.12 -39.91 -10.63
N VAL A 22 23.82 -40.00 -10.94
CA VAL A 22 23.13 -40.94 -11.86
C VAL A 22 21.75 -40.29 -12.15
N ARG A 23 21.15 -40.13 -13.36
CA ARG A 23 21.14 -40.80 -14.69
C ARG A 23 19.98 -41.81 -14.86
N LEU A 24 19.35 -41.84 -16.05
CA LEU A 24 18.20 -42.70 -16.48
C LEU A 24 16.81 -42.25 -15.94
N ARG A 25 15.66 -42.52 -16.57
CA ARG A 25 15.30 -42.80 -18.00
C ARG A 25 13.80 -42.48 -18.25
N ARG A 26 13.38 -42.48 -19.53
CA ARG A 26 11.99 -42.29 -20.00
C ARG A 26 10.98 -43.28 -19.39
N THR A 27 9.73 -42.83 -19.20
CA THR A 27 8.50 -43.57 -19.58
C THR A 27 7.29 -42.63 -19.78
N SER A 28 6.70 -42.64 -20.98
CA SER A 28 5.28 -42.36 -21.23
C SER A 28 4.91 -42.81 -22.65
N ALA A 29 3.66 -43.22 -22.88
CA ALA A 29 3.23 -43.90 -24.11
C ALA A 29 1.74 -43.65 -24.42
N LEU A 30 1.27 -44.24 -25.53
CA LEU A 30 -0.11 -44.37 -26.02
C LEU A 30 -0.71 -43.15 -26.77
N LYS A 31 -1.19 -43.45 -27.99
CA LYS A 31 -2.29 -42.80 -28.72
C LYS A 31 -3.52 -43.74 -28.62
N PRO A 32 -4.75 -43.27 -28.88
CA PRO A 32 -5.31 -43.18 -30.26
C PRO A 32 -5.60 -41.72 -30.66
N ALA A 33 -5.66 -41.24 -31.91
CA ALA A 33 -5.96 -41.79 -33.25
C ALA A 33 -7.41 -41.56 -33.73
N GLU A 34 -7.61 -40.52 -34.55
CA GLU A 34 -8.63 -40.45 -35.61
C GLU A 34 -8.32 -39.32 -36.62
N ALA A 35 -8.99 -39.30 -37.78
CA ALA A 35 -8.85 -38.29 -38.85
C ALA A 35 -10.08 -38.36 -39.80
N PRO A 36 -10.46 -37.29 -40.53
CA PRO A 36 -10.11 -37.27 -41.97
C PRO A 36 -10.00 -35.89 -42.70
N LYS A 37 -9.04 -35.85 -43.65
CA LYS A 37 -9.11 -35.36 -45.06
C LYS A 37 -9.66 -33.97 -45.49
N THR A 38 -8.90 -33.36 -46.42
CA THR A 38 -9.32 -32.46 -47.56
C THR A 38 -9.86 -31.06 -47.22
N VAL A 39 -9.83 -30.03 -48.09
CA VAL A 39 -9.65 -29.88 -49.57
C VAL A 39 -8.53 -28.85 -49.90
N ALA A 40 -8.14 -28.66 -51.18
CA ALA A 40 -7.04 -27.77 -51.63
C ALA A 40 -7.42 -26.80 -52.78
N THR A 41 -6.64 -25.71 -52.93
CA THR A 41 -6.41 -24.85 -54.15
C THR A 41 -5.17 -23.96 -53.85
N SER A 42 -4.15 -23.69 -54.71
CA SER A 42 -4.07 -23.15 -56.10
C SER A 42 -4.44 -21.65 -56.20
N ASN A 43 -3.67 -20.71 -56.79
CA ASN A 43 -2.37 -20.68 -57.54
C ASN A 43 -1.49 -19.47 -57.02
N GLN A 44 -0.22 -19.18 -57.37
CA GLN A 44 0.54 -19.09 -58.64
C GLN A 44 -0.03 -18.03 -59.65
N GLU A 45 0.70 -17.16 -60.35
CA GLU A 45 2.17 -16.92 -60.57
C GLU A 45 2.52 -15.40 -60.37
N GLY A 46 3.74 -14.84 -60.45
CA GLY A 46 4.64 -14.64 -61.62
C GLY A 46 4.38 -13.28 -62.35
N GLY A 47 5.32 -12.46 -62.84
CA GLY A 47 6.80 -12.42 -62.81
C GLY A 47 7.38 -11.37 -63.82
N ASN A 48 8.61 -10.88 -63.63
CA ASN A 48 9.39 -9.94 -64.50
C ASN A 48 8.90 -8.45 -64.60
N GLY A 49 9.75 -7.46 -64.95
CA GLY A 49 11.23 -7.47 -64.98
C GLY A 49 11.97 -6.32 -65.74
N ARG A 50 12.77 -5.53 -65.00
CA ARG A 50 14.03 -4.81 -65.41
C ARG A 50 14.10 -3.84 -66.63
N ARG A 51 14.52 -2.59 -66.37
CA ARG A 51 15.73 -1.84 -66.90
C ARG A 51 15.51 -0.30 -66.75
N GLY A 52 16.48 0.57 -66.43
CA GLY A 52 17.88 0.40 -65.97
C GLY A 52 18.80 1.60 -66.34
N ARG A 53 19.99 1.72 -65.69
CA ARG A 53 21.09 2.72 -65.90
C ARG A 53 20.90 4.10 -65.20
N LYS A 54 21.95 4.85 -64.78
CA LYS A 54 23.41 4.58 -64.55
C LYS A 54 24.06 5.69 -63.69
N ALA A 55 25.05 5.33 -62.86
CA ALA A 55 26.24 6.09 -62.38
C ALA A 55 26.08 7.51 -61.75
N GLY A 56 26.93 7.97 -60.82
CA GLY A 56 27.97 7.28 -60.03
C GLY A 56 29.35 7.96 -59.99
N ALA A 57 29.82 8.36 -58.80
CA ALA A 57 31.20 8.76 -58.50
C ALA A 57 31.57 8.42 -57.02
N ARG A 58 32.87 8.24 -56.71
CA ARG A 58 33.38 7.82 -55.38
C ARG A 58 34.77 8.42 -55.08
N ALA A 59 34.96 8.95 -53.87
CA ALA A 59 36.22 8.98 -53.09
C ALA A 59 35.84 9.39 -51.63
N ASN A 60 36.13 8.72 -50.51
CA ASN A 60 36.94 7.55 -50.09
C ASN A 60 38.34 7.86 -49.49
N ARG A 61 38.69 7.09 -48.43
CA ARG A 61 39.84 7.16 -47.50
C ARG A 61 39.69 8.22 -46.37
N GLN A 62 40.06 7.95 -45.11
CA GLN A 62 40.57 6.71 -44.48
C GLN A 62 40.17 6.65 -42.98
N GLY A 63 40.33 5.49 -42.33
CA GLY A 63 39.90 5.23 -40.93
C GLY A 63 40.84 5.79 -39.83
N PRO A 64 40.64 5.43 -38.54
CA PRO A 64 40.75 4.02 -38.12
C PRO A 64 39.52 3.45 -37.38
N GLN A 65 39.57 2.14 -37.09
CA GLN A 65 38.59 1.40 -36.28
C GLN A 65 38.91 1.48 -34.78
N LEU A 66 37.91 1.68 -33.92
CA LEU A 66 37.93 1.23 -32.51
C LEU A 66 36.52 0.87 -32.00
N PHE A 67 36.44 -0.25 -31.28
CA PHE A 67 35.39 -0.75 -30.37
C PHE A 67 33.93 -0.26 -30.52
N THR A 68 33.08 -1.13 -31.08
CA THR A 68 31.64 -1.17 -30.74
C THR A 68 31.43 -1.89 -29.39
N PHE A 69 31.06 -1.17 -28.34
CA PHE A 69 30.69 -1.79 -27.06
C PHE A 69 29.32 -2.49 -27.17
N GLN A 70 29.32 -3.83 -27.16
CA GLN A 70 28.11 -4.62 -26.94
C GLN A 70 27.95 -4.95 -25.45
N ARG A 71 26.93 -4.38 -24.80
CA ARG A 71 26.34 -4.86 -23.55
C ARG A 71 24.85 -4.53 -23.52
N PRO A 72 23.99 -5.30 -22.82
CA PRO A 72 24.18 -6.70 -22.44
C PRO A 72 22.89 -7.51 -22.65
N ARG A 73 22.63 -7.96 -23.89
CA ARG A 73 21.48 -8.85 -24.20
C ARG A 73 21.46 -10.14 -23.37
N ARG A 74 22.62 -10.54 -22.85
CA ARG A 74 22.81 -11.70 -21.96
C ARG A 74 22.30 -11.43 -20.54
N GLU A 75 22.74 -10.34 -19.91
CA GLU A 75 22.28 -9.94 -18.56
C GLU A 75 20.75 -9.74 -18.53
N GLN A 76 20.17 -9.19 -19.61
CA GLN A 76 18.71 -9.04 -19.72
C GLN A 76 17.97 -10.38 -19.90
N LEU A 77 18.56 -11.35 -20.61
CA LEU A 77 17.97 -12.68 -20.76
C LEU A 77 18.10 -13.50 -19.47
N GLU A 78 19.25 -13.46 -18.81
CA GLU A 78 19.50 -14.08 -17.51
C GLU A 78 18.59 -13.48 -16.42
N SER A 79 18.40 -12.15 -16.42
CA SER A 79 17.41 -11.47 -15.57
C SER A 79 15.98 -11.98 -15.82
N ASN A 80 15.55 -12.09 -17.08
CA ASN A 80 14.21 -12.60 -17.40
C ASN A 80 14.02 -14.06 -16.98
N ILE A 81 15.06 -14.90 -17.10
CA ILE A 81 15.05 -16.29 -16.62
C ILE A 81 14.96 -16.34 -15.09
N THR A 82 15.71 -15.50 -14.37
CA THR A 82 15.59 -15.43 -12.90
C THR A 82 14.24 -14.90 -12.43
N ILE A 83 13.63 -13.94 -13.14
CA ILE A 83 12.28 -13.44 -12.82
C ILE A 83 11.24 -14.56 -13.04
N ALA A 84 11.32 -15.32 -14.14
CA ALA A 84 10.44 -16.45 -14.38
C ALA A 84 10.59 -17.55 -13.29
N ALA A 85 11.82 -17.91 -12.92
CA ALA A 85 12.08 -18.88 -11.86
C ALA A 85 11.60 -18.40 -10.48
N LEU A 86 11.70 -17.09 -10.18
CA LEU A 86 11.13 -16.52 -8.96
C LEU A 86 9.60 -16.53 -8.98
N GLN A 87 8.95 -16.27 -10.12
CA GLN A 87 7.49 -16.36 -10.27
C GLN A 87 6.99 -17.81 -10.12
N GLU A 88 7.72 -18.79 -10.65
CA GLU A 88 7.43 -20.22 -10.48
C GLU A 88 7.59 -20.64 -9.01
N ASN A 89 8.68 -20.24 -8.34
CA ASN A 89 8.91 -20.51 -6.92
C ASN A 89 7.87 -19.85 -6.00
N VAL A 90 7.45 -18.62 -6.27
CA VAL A 90 6.36 -17.95 -5.52
C VAL A 90 5.05 -18.72 -5.71
N SER A 91 4.73 -19.14 -6.93
CA SER A 91 3.54 -19.95 -7.22
C SER A 91 3.56 -21.29 -6.48
N ALA A 92 4.72 -21.96 -6.43
CA ALA A 92 4.91 -23.20 -5.69
C ALA A 92 4.77 -23.00 -4.17
N LEU A 93 5.32 -21.91 -3.62
CA LEU A 93 5.17 -21.55 -2.21
C LEU A 93 3.72 -21.21 -1.83
N THR A 94 2.97 -20.51 -2.70
CA THR A 94 1.53 -20.27 -2.49
C THR A 94 0.75 -21.58 -2.45
N LEU A 95 1.01 -22.51 -3.37
CA LEU A 95 0.38 -23.83 -3.37
C LEU A 95 0.79 -24.69 -2.16
N PHE A 96 2.02 -24.57 -1.67
CA PHE A 96 2.48 -25.24 -0.46
C PHE A 96 1.75 -24.70 0.79
N ASN A 97 1.74 -23.37 0.97
CA ASN A 97 1.06 -22.71 2.09
C ASN A 97 -0.46 -22.99 2.10
N GLN A 98 -1.09 -23.07 0.92
CA GLN A 98 -2.50 -23.46 0.82
C GLN A 98 -2.74 -24.91 1.28
N ARG A 99 -1.87 -25.86 0.89
CA ARG A 99 -1.94 -27.25 1.39
C ARG A 99 -1.66 -27.36 2.88
N GLU A 100 -0.72 -26.57 3.40
CA GLU A 100 -0.41 -26.48 4.83
C GLU A 100 -1.60 -25.94 5.62
N LYS A 101 -2.33 -24.96 5.06
CA LYS A 101 -3.57 -24.42 5.63
C LYS A 101 -4.73 -25.43 5.59
N GLU A 102 -4.87 -26.20 4.52
CA GLU A 102 -5.83 -27.31 4.40
C GLU A 102 -5.51 -28.43 5.40
N LEU A 103 -4.24 -28.85 5.52
CA LEU A 103 -3.78 -29.82 6.53
C LEU A 103 -4.03 -29.30 7.96
N SER A 104 -3.75 -28.03 8.22
CA SER A 104 -3.99 -27.35 9.50
C SER A 104 -5.47 -27.13 9.83
N ALA A 105 -6.36 -27.23 8.84
CA ALA A 105 -7.81 -27.28 9.05
C ALA A 105 -8.25 -28.71 9.39
N SER A 106 -7.74 -29.72 8.66
CA SER A 106 -7.99 -31.15 8.93
C SER A 106 -7.54 -31.55 10.34
N LEU A 107 -6.33 -31.17 10.75
CA LEU A 107 -5.80 -31.40 12.10
C LEU A 107 -6.66 -30.73 13.19
N ARG A 108 -7.17 -29.52 12.95
CA ARG A 108 -8.09 -28.85 13.88
C ARG A 108 -9.43 -29.57 13.98
N GLN A 109 -9.95 -30.12 12.88
CA GLN A 109 -11.16 -30.93 12.87
C GLN A 109 -10.95 -32.28 13.60
N GLU A 110 -9.81 -32.92 13.40
CA GLU A 110 -9.44 -34.19 14.06
C GLU A 110 -9.22 -34.00 15.57
N VAL A 111 -8.54 -32.93 15.98
CA VAL A 111 -8.42 -32.54 17.40
C VAL A 111 -9.78 -32.24 18.02
N ALA A 112 -10.69 -31.58 17.30
CA ALA A 112 -12.06 -31.34 17.79
C ALA A 112 -12.83 -32.66 17.97
N GLN A 113 -12.74 -33.59 17.02
CA GLN A 113 -13.36 -34.91 17.11
C GLN A 113 -12.79 -35.76 18.26
N LEU A 114 -11.47 -35.72 18.48
CA LEU A 114 -10.83 -36.38 19.63
C LEU A 114 -11.25 -35.74 20.96
N THR A 115 -11.38 -34.41 21.00
CA THR A 115 -11.87 -33.69 22.19
C THR A 115 -13.33 -34.08 22.50
N GLU A 116 -14.19 -34.17 21.49
CA GLU A 116 -15.57 -34.64 21.65
C GLU A 116 -15.63 -36.12 22.08
N ALA A 117 -14.76 -36.98 21.55
CA ALA A 117 -14.65 -38.38 21.96
C ALA A 117 -14.19 -38.51 23.43
N ILE A 118 -13.24 -37.68 23.88
CA ILE A 118 -12.80 -37.62 25.28
C ILE A 118 -13.94 -37.10 26.18
N ALA A 119 -14.68 -36.07 25.77
CA ALA A 119 -15.85 -35.59 26.51
C ALA A 119 -16.91 -36.70 26.68
N ARG A 120 -17.25 -37.42 25.60
CA ARG A 120 -18.16 -38.57 25.63
C ARG A 120 -17.65 -39.72 26.49
N LEU A 121 -16.34 -39.98 26.51
CA LEU A 121 -15.74 -40.98 27.40
C LEU A 121 -15.87 -40.56 28.87
N ASN A 122 -15.59 -39.29 29.21
CA ASN A 122 -15.75 -38.75 30.55
C ASN A 122 -17.23 -38.79 31.01
N GLU A 123 -18.19 -38.49 30.13
CA GLU A 123 -19.61 -38.69 30.39
C GLU A 123 -19.93 -40.16 30.72
N THR A 124 -19.39 -41.12 29.95
CA THR A 124 -19.61 -42.55 30.24
C THR A 124 -18.94 -43.02 31.53
N GLN A 125 -17.79 -42.46 31.91
CA GLN A 125 -17.16 -42.73 33.21
C GLN A 125 -17.98 -42.15 34.36
N GLY A 126 -18.48 -40.92 34.24
CA GLY A 126 -19.40 -40.32 35.22
C GLY A 126 -20.67 -41.16 35.42
N VAL A 127 -21.26 -41.66 34.33
CA VAL A 127 -22.43 -42.56 34.39
C VAL A 127 -22.10 -43.93 35.01
N GLN A 128 -20.88 -44.45 34.86
CA GLN A 128 -20.45 -45.69 35.53
C GLN A 128 -20.21 -45.47 37.03
N SER A 129 -19.56 -44.36 37.43
CA SER A 129 -19.35 -44.01 38.85
C SER A 129 -20.68 -43.85 39.60
N VAL A 130 -21.65 -43.17 39.00
CA VAL A 130 -23.00 -42.95 39.58
C VAL A 130 -23.83 -44.25 39.68
N GLN A 131 -23.41 -45.36 39.07
CA GLN A 131 -24.07 -46.67 39.22
C GLN A 131 -23.50 -47.58 40.32
N GLN A 132 -22.35 -47.24 40.93
CA GLN A 132 -21.79 -48.04 42.04
C GLN A 132 -22.20 -47.57 43.45
N GLU A 133 -22.65 -46.33 43.62
CA GLU A 133 -23.18 -45.85 44.92
C GLU A 133 -24.71 -45.99 45.02
N ARG A 134 -25.16 -47.13 45.55
CA ARG A 134 -26.55 -47.32 46.00
C ARG A 134 -26.59 -47.79 47.46
N PRO A 135 -27.26 -47.07 48.37
CA PRO A 135 -27.20 -47.37 49.80
C PRO A 135 -28.06 -48.59 50.17
N ALA A 136 -27.48 -49.52 50.92
CA ALA A 136 -28.19 -50.66 51.51
C ALA A 136 -28.54 -50.37 52.98
N THR A 137 -29.83 -50.30 53.30
CA THR A 137 -30.32 -50.04 54.66
C THR A 137 -30.45 -51.32 55.50
N PRO A 138 -29.96 -51.35 56.75
CA PRO A 138 -30.29 -52.42 57.69
C PRO A 138 -31.74 -52.26 58.19
N GLN A 139 -32.54 -53.32 58.10
CA GLN A 139 -33.91 -53.32 58.63
C GLN A 139 -33.93 -53.38 60.17
N LYS A 140 -34.84 -52.63 60.79
CA LYS A 140 -35.16 -52.77 62.21
C LYS A 140 -35.98 -54.03 62.45
N GLN A 141 -35.53 -54.93 63.33
CA GLN A 141 -36.40 -55.87 64.04
C GLN A 141 -36.43 -55.51 65.54
N LYS A 142 -37.53 -55.87 66.22
CA LYS A 142 -37.92 -55.26 67.50
C LYS A 142 -38.72 -56.25 68.36
N LEU A 143 -38.05 -56.88 69.33
CA LEU A 143 -38.64 -57.64 70.46
C LEU A 143 -37.76 -57.33 71.69
N VAL A 144 -38.20 -57.01 72.91
CA VAL A 144 -39.45 -57.30 73.67
C VAL A 144 -39.50 -58.79 74.07
N ARG A 145 -39.51 -59.20 75.36
CA ARG A 145 -39.46 -58.44 76.62
C ARG A 145 -38.77 -59.24 77.74
N SER A 146 -38.72 -58.64 78.93
CA SER A 146 -38.27 -59.16 80.22
C SER A 146 -39.04 -60.39 80.76
N SER A 147 -38.31 -61.15 81.59
CA SER A 147 -38.80 -62.02 82.68
C SER A 147 -39.53 -63.31 82.35
N ASP A 148 -39.11 -64.39 83.03
CA ASP A 148 -40.05 -65.36 83.62
C ASP A 148 -39.41 -66.00 84.89
N GLU A 149 -40.22 -66.58 85.78
CA GLU A 149 -39.78 -67.06 87.10
C GLU A 149 -40.37 -68.44 87.46
N ARG A 150 -39.52 -69.39 87.92
CA ARG A 150 -39.87 -70.76 88.42
C ARG A 150 -40.31 -71.71 87.27
N LEU A 151 -40.08 -73.03 87.28
CA LEU A 151 -40.13 -74.05 88.34
C LEU A 151 -39.14 -75.22 88.09
N LEU A 152 -38.80 -75.99 89.14
CA LEU A 152 -38.12 -77.31 89.09
C LEU A 152 -39.17 -78.45 88.91
N PRO A 153 -38.81 -79.67 88.44
CA PRO A 153 -38.31 -80.74 89.34
C PRO A 153 -37.26 -81.69 88.63
N PRO A 154 -36.90 -82.93 89.08
CA PRO A 154 -35.50 -83.20 89.47
C PRO A 154 -34.90 -84.58 89.03
N ILE A 155 -33.75 -84.99 89.62
CA ILE A 155 -33.19 -86.38 89.68
C ILE A 155 -32.51 -86.87 88.35
N HIS A 156 -31.34 -87.53 88.25
CA HIS A 156 -30.34 -88.06 89.21
C HIS A 156 -28.89 -88.01 88.65
N ASN A 157 -27.90 -88.00 89.56
CA ASN A 157 -26.57 -88.65 89.51
C ASN A 157 -25.72 -88.75 88.22
N GLY A 158 -24.51 -88.17 88.29
CA GLY A 158 -23.27 -88.97 88.20
C GLY A 158 -22.41 -88.89 86.92
N SER A 159 -21.13 -88.53 87.12
CA SER A 159 -19.98 -88.76 86.21
C SER A 159 -19.94 -88.03 84.85
N THR A 160 -19.08 -86.99 84.73
CA THR A 160 -18.21 -86.72 83.54
C THR A 160 -17.31 -85.47 83.75
N LEU A 161 -16.46 -85.48 84.79
CA LEU A 161 -15.54 -84.36 85.09
C LEU A 161 -14.44 -84.11 84.03
N SER A 162 -14.30 -84.99 83.03
CA SER A 162 -13.35 -84.87 81.92
C SER A 162 -13.88 -84.10 80.70
N ALA A 163 -15.19 -83.95 80.53
CA ALA A 163 -15.76 -83.31 79.34
C ALA A 163 -15.70 -81.78 79.42
N SER A 164 -15.95 -81.22 80.62
CA SER A 164 -16.01 -79.77 80.85
C SER A 164 -14.67 -79.07 80.64
N THR A 165 -13.57 -79.68 81.10
CA THR A 165 -12.20 -79.14 80.93
C THR A 165 -11.77 -79.10 79.47
N VAL A 166 -12.07 -80.14 78.69
CA VAL A 166 -11.77 -80.18 77.24
C VAL A 166 -12.57 -79.11 76.49
N ALA A 167 -13.86 -78.94 76.81
CA ALA A 167 -14.70 -77.90 76.20
C ALA A 167 -14.17 -76.48 76.51
N LEU A 168 -13.78 -76.21 77.77
CA LEU A 168 -13.24 -74.91 78.18
C LEU A 168 -11.86 -74.62 77.54
N GLN A 169 -11.02 -75.64 77.38
CA GLN A 169 -9.72 -75.52 76.70
C GLN A 169 -9.86 -75.33 75.18
N GLN A 170 -10.88 -75.92 74.56
CA GLN A 170 -11.21 -75.67 73.15
C GLN A 170 -11.81 -74.27 72.95
N HIS A 171 -12.65 -73.77 73.87
CA HIS A 171 -13.17 -72.41 73.81
C HIS A 171 -12.05 -71.37 73.88
N THR A 172 -11.15 -71.50 74.86
CA THR A 172 -10.02 -70.56 75.02
C THR A 172 -9.03 -70.62 73.84
N GLN A 173 -8.77 -71.80 73.24
CA GLN A 173 -8.01 -71.87 71.99
C GLN A 173 -8.72 -71.21 70.81
N MET A 174 -10.04 -71.40 70.66
CA MET A 174 -10.84 -70.76 69.62
C MET A 174 -10.84 -69.22 69.77
N GLU A 175 -10.96 -68.74 71.00
CA GLU A 175 -11.01 -67.32 71.36
C GLU A 175 -9.66 -66.63 71.13
N VAL A 176 -8.54 -67.24 71.52
CA VAL A 176 -7.19 -66.75 71.19
C VAL A 176 -6.93 -66.80 69.68
N SER A 177 -7.44 -67.81 68.97
CA SER A 177 -7.36 -67.88 67.50
C SER A 177 -8.17 -66.76 66.83
N TYR A 178 -9.36 -66.44 67.36
CA TYR A 178 -10.19 -65.35 66.89
C TYR A 178 -9.53 -63.99 67.14
N GLN A 179 -9.04 -63.73 68.36
CA GLN A 179 -8.31 -62.49 68.70
C GLN A 179 -7.07 -62.29 67.82
N ARG A 180 -6.26 -63.34 67.59
CA ARG A 180 -5.13 -63.28 66.65
C ARG A 180 -5.57 -62.95 65.22
N LYS A 181 -6.73 -63.44 64.79
CA LYS A 181 -7.26 -63.17 63.44
C LYS A 181 -7.85 -61.77 63.32
N VAL A 182 -8.46 -61.23 64.39
CA VAL A 182 -8.88 -59.82 64.49
C VAL A 182 -7.66 -58.91 64.42
N LEU A 183 -6.64 -59.10 65.27
CA LEU A 183 -5.39 -58.34 65.23
C LEU A 183 -4.67 -58.43 63.87
N SER A 184 -4.71 -59.58 63.20
CA SER A 184 -4.17 -59.74 61.85
C SER A 184 -4.96 -59.00 60.77
N LEU A 185 -6.26 -58.80 60.97
CA LEU A 185 -7.11 -58.01 60.07
C LEU A 185 -6.96 -56.51 60.35
N GLU A 186 -6.89 -56.10 61.63
CA GLU A 186 -6.63 -54.72 62.05
C GLU A 186 -5.29 -54.21 61.52
N ASN A 187 -4.20 -54.98 61.69
CA ASN A 187 -2.90 -54.64 61.11
C ASN A 187 -2.92 -54.58 59.57
N ARG A 188 -3.71 -55.43 58.91
CA ARG A 188 -3.87 -55.38 57.44
C ARG A 188 -4.67 -54.17 56.99
N CYS A 189 -5.71 -53.78 57.74
CA CYS A 189 -6.47 -52.56 57.50
C CYS A 189 -5.60 -51.32 57.71
N LEU A 190 -4.83 -51.25 58.80
CA LEU A 190 -3.88 -50.17 59.06
C LEU A 190 -2.86 -50.03 57.93
N HIS A 191 -2.23 -51.12 57.49
CA HIS A 191 -1.29 -51.09 56.35
C HIS A 191 -1.97 -50.67 55.03
N MET A 192 -3.25 -51.02 54.84
CA MET A 192 -4.02 -50.60 53.67
C MET A 192 -4.38 -49.10 53.74
N THR A 193 -4.75 -48.57 54.90
CA THR A 193 -4.96 -47.14 55.12
C THR A 193 -3.67 -46.33 54.94
N GLU A 194 -2.55 -46.85 55.46
CA GLU A 194 -1.20 -46.27 55.30
C GLU A 194 -0.79 -46.21 53.81
N ASN A 195 -1.03 -47.27 53.05
CA ASN A 195 -0.80 -47.29 51.60
C ASN A 195 -1.74 -46.34 50.86
N ASN A 196 -3.03 -46.30 51.21
CA ASN A 196 -4.00 -45.40 50.58
C ASN A 196 -3.64 -43.93 50.84
N LYS A 197 -3.13 -43.59 52.03
CA LYS A 197 -2.64 -42.24 52.35
C LYS A 197 -1.41 -41.86 51.51
N LYS A 198 -0.51 -42.82 51.24
CA LYS A 198 0.64 -42.63 50.34
C LYS A 198 0.21 -42.49 48.88
N LEU A 199 -0.80 -43.23 48.42
CA LEU A 199 -1.37 -43.07 47.09
C LEU A 199 -2.08 -41.72 46.93
N LEU A 200 -2.86 -41.27 47.92
CA LEU A 200 -3.50 -39.96 47.90
C LEU A 200 -2.48 -38.82 47.83
N THR A 201 -1.42 -38.85 48.65
CA THR A 201 -0.36 -37.83 48.59
C THR A 201 0.47 -37.88 47.31
N MET A 202 0.60 -39.04 46.66
CA MET A 202 1.17 -39.12 45.30
C MET A 202 0.22 -38.60 44.21
N ILE A 203 -1.09 -38.75 44.38
CA ILE A 203 -2.10 -38.17 43.46
C ILE A 203 -2.09 -36.65 43.58
N GLU A 204 -2.15 -36.12 44.80
CA GLU A 204 -2.07 -34.69 45.14
C GLU A 204 -0.81 -34.04 44.53
N GLN A 205 0.36 -34.68 44.68
CA GLN A 205 1.61 -34.23 44.04
C GLN A 205 1.60 -34.28 42.50
N LEU A 206 0.86 -35.22 41.89
CA LEU A 206 0.72 -35.30 40.43
C LEU A 206 -0.28 -34.28 39.90
N GLU A 207 -1.33 -33.99 40.66
CA GLU A 207 -2.31 -32.93 40.37
C GLU A 207 -1.64 -31.55 40.45
N ASP A 208 -0.89 -31.26 41.53
CA ASP A 208 -0.07 -30.04 41.66
C ASP A 208 0.87 -29.87 40.46
N ALA A 209 1.70 -30.88 40.16
CA ALA A 209 2.64 -30.84 39.04
C ALA A 209 1.94 -30.69 37.67
N GLN A 210 0.73 -31.24 37.52
CA GLN A 210 -0.08 -31.05 36.32
C GLN A 210 -0.68 -29.64 36.23
N THR A 211 -1.04 -29.00 37.35
CA THR A 211 -1.45 -27.57 37.34
C THR A 211 -0.28 -26.66 36.97
N GLU A 212 0.93 -26.88 37.51
CA GLU A 212 2.10 -26.08 37.15
C GLU A 212 2.48 -26.26 35.68
N ALA A 213 2.48 -27.50 35.16
CA ALA A 213 2.72 -27.77 33.74
C ALA A 213 1.68 -27.09 32.83
N ASN A 214 0.40 -27.05 33.24
CA ASN A 214 -0.64 -26.32 32.51
C ASN A 214 -0.40 -24.80 32.54
N LEU A 215 -0.02 -24.21 33.68
CA LEU A 215 0.31 -22.78 33.80
C LEU A 215 1.51 -22.40 32.91
N GLN A 216 2.56 -23.22 32.90
CA GLN A 216 3.72 -23.03 32.01
C GLN A 216 3.33 -23.14 30.53
N LEU A 217 2.43 -24.06 30.17
CA LEU A 217 1.88 -24.20 28.81
C LEU A 217 1.03 -22.98 28.41
N GLU A 218 0.21 -22.45 29.33
CA GLU A 218 -0.63 -21.27 29.12
C GLU A 218 0.22 -20.01 28.91
N ALA A 219 1.22 -19.78 29.77
CA ALA A 219 2.18 -18.69 29.63
C ALA A 219 2.96 -18.80 28.29
N SER A 220 3.40 -20.00 27.93
CA SER A 220 4.06 -20.26 26.64
C SER A 220 3.14 -19.96 25.45
N ARG A 221 1.83 -20.24 25.55
CA ARG A 221 0.83 -19.88 24.52
C ARG A 221 0.63 -18.38 24.42
N GLN A 222 0.55 -17.67 25.55
CA GLN A 222 0.43 -16.20 25.57
C GLN A 222 1.66 -15.53 24.92
N GLN A 223 2.87 -15.99 25.26
CA GLN A 223 4.11 -15.49 24.64
C GLN A 223 4.16 -15.76 23.13
N ASN A 224 3.75 -16.95 22.68
CA ASN A 224 3.65 -17.25 21.25
C ASN A 224 2.59 -16.38 20.53
N ALA A 225 1.48 -16.04 21.20
CA ALA A 225 0.47 -15.14 20.64
C ALA A 225 0.99 -13.70 20.52
N GLN A 226 1.75 -13.20 21.50
CA GLN A 226 2.42 -11.89 21.45
C GLN A 226 3.45 -11.83 20.32
N LEU A 227 4.33 -12.82 20.20
CA LEU A 227 5.31 -12.90 19.11
C LEU A 227 4.64 -12.97 17.72
N LEU A 228 3.45 -13.56 17.63
CA LEU A 228 2.70 -13.64 16.37
C LEU A 228 2.07 -12.28 16.00
N THR A 229 1.52 -11.52 16.96
CA THR A 229 1.00 -10.17 16.68
C THR A 229 2.13 -9.16 16.41
N GLU A 230 3.29 -9.30 17.07
CA GLU A 230 4.51 -8.54 16.74
C GLU A 230 5.01 -8.84 15.32
N ALA A 231 4.98 -10.11 14.91
CA ALA A 231 5.33 -10.52 13.54
C ALA A 231 4.32 -9.99 12.49
N GLU A 232 3.02 -10.00 12.79
CA GLU A 232 2.00 -9.41 11.92
C GLU A 232 2.14 -7.88 11.80
N SER A 233 2.43 -7.18 12.90
CA SER A 233 2.73 -5.73 12.92
C SER A 233 3.99 -5.40 12.09
N SER A 234 5.05 -6.18 12.29
CA SER A 234 6.30 -6.08 11.53
C SER A 234 6.07 -6.32 10.03
N ASN A 235 5.28 -7.33 9.67
CA ASN A 235 4.92 -7.64 8.29
C ASN A 235 4.05 -6.52 7.67
N SER A 236 3.12 -5.94 8.42
CA SER A 236 2.35 -4.75 7.98
C SER A 236 3.26 -3.57 7.66
N THR A 237 4.26 -3.31 8.52
CA THR A 237 5.27 -2.28 8.31
C THR A 237 6.17 -2.56 7.11
N ILE A 238 6.60 -3.81 6.90
CA ILE A 238 7.36 -4.23 5.72
C ILE A 238 6.55 -4.03 4.43
N ASN A 239 5.26 -4.31 4.44
CA ASN A 239 4.38 -4.12 3.29
C ASN A 239 4.13 -2.63 2.97
N SER A 240 3.94 -1.77 3.98
CA SER A 240 3.78 -0.33 3.78
C SER A 240 5.06 0.31 3.25
N GLN A 241 6.22 -0.03 3.83
CA GLN A 241 7.54 0.42 3.35
C GLN A 241 7.84 -0.09 1.93
N SER A 242 7.52 -1.36 1.63
CA SER A 242 7.70 -1.91 0.27
C SER A 242 6.84 -1.17 -0.77
N THR A 243 5.60 -0.83 -0.42
CA THR A 243 4.71 -0.02 -1.27
C THR A 243 5.29 1.38 -1.50
N LEU A 244 5.82 2.01 -0.45
CA LEU A 244 6.51 3.31 -0.53
C LEU A 244 7.74 3.24 -1.45
N ILE A 245 8.57 2.20 -1.33
CA ILE A 245 9.75 1.98 -2.18
C ILE A 245 9.35 1.78 -3.65
N VAL A 246 8.25 1.08 -3.93
CA VAL A 246 7.72 0.94 -5.31
C VAL A 246 7.23 2.28 -5.85
N GLY A 247 6.55 3.09 -5.04
CA GLY A 247 6.12 4.45 -5.39
C GLY A 247 7.30 5.40 -5.68
N LEU A 248 8.35 5.34 -4.85
CA LEU A 248 9.59 6.10 -5.03
C LEU A 248 10.35 5.66 -6.29
N ARG A 249 10.55 4.36 -6.51
CA ARG A 249 11.17 3.82 -7.74
C ARG A 249 10.41 4.25 -9.00
N SER A 250 9.07 4.21 -8.96
CA SER A 250 8.21 4.66 -10.06
C SER A 250 8.35 6.15 -10.33
N THR A 251 8.56 6.96 -9.27
CA THR A 251 8.75 8.40 -9.37
C THR A 251 10.13 8.77 -9.90
N VAL A 252 11.19 8.11 -9.42
CA VAL A 252 12.55 8.23 -9.98
C VAL A 252 12.58 7.82 -11.46
N HIS A 253 11.82 6.79 -11.87
CA HIS A 253 11.72 6.40 -13.27
C HIS A 253 10.99 7.46 -14.14
N ARG A 254 9.98 8.16 -13.61
CA ARG A 254 9.38 9.32 -14.32
C ARG A 254 10.39 10.45 -14.46
N LEU A 255 11.03 10.87 -13.37
CA LEU A 255 12.06 11.93 -13.41
C LEU A 255 13.19 11.61 -14.39
N ASN A 256 13.70 10.36 -14.42
CA ASN A 256 14.70 9.90 -15.40
C ASN A 256 14.20 9.78 -16.86
N ARG A 257 12.88 9.89 -17.10
CA ARG A 257 12.27 10.02 -18.43
C ARG A 257 12.09 11.49 -18.79
N ASP A 258 11.67 12.30 -17.84
CA ASP A 258 11.43 13.73 -18.02
C ASP A 258 12.74 14.49 -18.23
N ASP A 259 13.81 14.14 -17.51
CA ASP A 259 15.18 14.61 -17.74
C ASP A 259 15.67 14.32 -19.18
N LYS A 260 15.37 13.12 -19.70
CA LYS A 260 15.65 12.78 -21.11
C LYS A 260 14.79 13.56 -22.09
N LEU A 261 13.57 13.98 -21.73
CA LEU A 261 12.76 14.87 -22.56
C LEU A 261 13.34 16.29 -22.54
N VAL A 262 13.77 16.79 -21.39
CA VAL A 262 14.47 18.09 -21.26
C VAL A 262 15.75 18.11 -22.08
N GLU A 263 16.58 17.06 -22.03
CA GLU A 263 17.82 17.00 -22.81
C GLU A 263 17.55 16.86 -24.33
N ASN A 264 16.49 16.16 -24.75
CA ASN A 264 16.05 16.16 -26.15
C ASN A 264 15.56 17.55 -26.60
N LEU A 265 14.83 18.27 -25.76
CA LEU A 265 14.39 19.65 -26.02
C LEU A 265 15.59 20.60 -26.10
N ARG A 266 16.59 20.44 -25.24
CA ARG A 266 17.86 21.20 -25.26
C ARG A 266 18.61 21.00 -26.57
N ASN A 267 18.83 19.75 -26.98
CA ASN A 267 19.48 19.42 -28.26
C ASN A 267 18.70 20.00 -29.47
N THR A 268 17.37 20.03 -29.37
CA THR A 268 16.50 20.66 -30.37
C THR A 268 16.65 22.18 -30.37
N LEU A 269 16.67 22.83 -29.20
CA LEU A 269 16.85 24.28 -29.06
C LEU A 269 18.24 24.73 -29.54
N GLU A 270 19.29 24.00 -29.22
CA GLU A 270 20.64 24.24 -29.75
C GLU A 270 20.71 24.09 -31.27
N ARG A 271 19.91 23.19 -31.86
CA ARG A 271 19.78 23.07 -33.31
C ARG A 271 19.05 24.27 -33.90
N CYS A 272 17.92 24.66 -33.33
CA CYS A 272 17.18 25.86 -33.74
C CYS A 272 18.03 27.13 -33.64
N GLN A 273 18.86 27.25 -32.58
CA GLN A 273 19.80 28.35 -32.42
C GLN A 273 20.86 28.37 -33.55
N ARG A 274 21.46 27.22 -33.89
CA ARG A 274 22.39 27.08 -35.02
C ARG A 274 21.75 27.42 -36.37
N GLU A 275 20.49 27.03 -36.58
CA GLU A 275 19.74 27.35 -37.80
C GLU A 275 19.38 28.86 -37.85
N LEU A 276 19.00 29.46 -36.71
CA LEU A 276 18.76 30.90 -36.56
C LEU A 276 20.02 31.73 -36.83
N ASP A 277 21.17 31.35 -36.29
CA ASP A 277 22.43 32.08 -36.52
C ASP A 277 22.93 31.92 -37.96
N ALA A 278 22.63 30.79 -38.61
CA ALA A 278 22.81 30.64 -40.06
C ALA A 278 21.85 31.53 -40.87
N VAL A 279 20.62 31.78 -40.40
CA VAL A 279 19.69 32.75 -41.00
C VAL A 279 20.19 34.19 -40.81
N LYS A 280 20.62 34.59 -39.60
CA LYS A 280 21.24 35.91 -39.34
C LYS A 280 22.45 36.16 -40.25
N LYS A 281 23.28 35.13 -40.48
CA LYS A 281 24.42 35.23 -41.40
C LYS A 281 23.99 35.42 -42.86
N ARG A 282 22.90 34.77 -43.32
CA ARG A 282 22.33 35.01 -44.65
C ARG A 282 21.73 36.41 -44.76
N ASP A 283 20.99 36.85 -43.75
CA ASP A 283 20.40 38.19 -43.72
C ASP A 283 21.49 39.27 -43.79
N LYS A 284 22.57 39.17 -43.00
CA LYS A 284 23.71 40.09 -43.11
C LYS A 284 24.31 40.13 -44.53
N LEU A 285 24.48 38.97 -45.17
CA LEU A 285 24.96 38.91 -46.56
C LEU A 285 23.97 39.54 -47.54
N LEU A 286 22.65 39.37 -47.35
CA LEU A 286 21.62 40.03 -48.16
C LEU A 286 21.58 41.54 -47.92
N GLN A 287 21.82 42.01 -46.69
CA GLN A 287 21.99 43.44 -46.39
C GLN A 287 23.25 44.02 -47.05
N GLU A 288 24.36 43.28 -47.06
CA GLU A 288 25.61 43.65 -47.74
C GLU A 288 25.42 43.70 -49.28
N GLU A 289 24.76 42.71 -49.89
CA GLU A 289 24.41 42.74 -51.32
C GLU A 289 23.38 43.81 -51.67
N HIS A 290 22.38 44.05 -50.82
CA HIS A 290 21.43 45.16 -51.00
C HIS A 290 22.12 46.53 -50.87
N ALA A 291 23.11 46.67 -49.98
CA ALA A 291 23.93 47.88 -49.91
C ALA A 291 24.76 48.09 -51.19
N LYS A 292 25.40 47.03 -51.71
CA LYS A 292 26.12 47.06 -53.01
C LYS A 292 25.17 47.44 -54.15
N LEU A 293 24.01 46.78 -54.24
CA LEU A 293 23.00 47.05 -55.26
C LEU A 293 22.47 48.49 -55.14
N LYS A 294 22.26 49.00 -53.94
CA LYS A 294 21.89 50.40 -53.67
C LYS A 294 22.99 51.37 -54.11
N THR A 295 24.27 51.05 -53.90
CA THR A 295 25.39 51.88 -54.42
C THR A 295 25.52 51.81 -55.94
N SER A 296 25.36 50.64 -56.57
CA SER A 296 25.32 50.51 -58.05
C SER A 296 24.15 51.30 -58.62
N THR A 297 22.96 51.16 -58.02
CA THR A 297 21.77 51.93 -58.39
C THR A 297 21.97 53.43 -58.16
N SER A 298 22.76 53.85 -57.16
CA SER A 298 23.13 55.27 -56.96
C SER A 298 24.06 55.74 -58.06
N GLN A 299 25.13 55.00 -58.37
CA GLN A 299 26.07 55.31 -59.45
C GLN A 299 25.41 55.30 -60.83
N GLU A 300 24.50 54.37 -61.08
CA GLU A 300 23.65 54.32 -62.28
C GLU A 300 22.68 55.49 -62.31
N LYS A 301 22.08 55.89 -61.18
CA LYS A 301 21.28 57.11 -61.07
C LYS A 301 22.12 58.37 -61.26
N GLU A 302 23.35 58.43 -60.76
CA GLU A 302 24.27 59.56 -60.92
C GLU A 302 24.78 59.66 -62.36
N ALA A 303 25.02 58.53 -63.03
CA ALA A 303 25.32 58.46 -64.45
C ALA A 303 24.08 58.78 -65.32
N LEU A 304 22.88 58.37 -64.91
CA LEU A 304 21.61 58.76 -65.56
C LEU A 304 21.25 60.22 -65.27
N VAL A 305 21.61 60.77 -64.12
CA VAL A 305 21.48 62.20 -63.77
C VAL A 305 22.51 63.02 -64.53
N SER A 306 23.73 62.52 -64.74
CA SER A 306 24.73 63.15 -65.60
C SER A 306 24.28 63.15 -67.06
N LYS A 307 23.74 62.02 -67.55
CA LYS A 307 23.09 61.94 -68.88
C LYS A 307 21.82 62.79 -68.95
N LEU A 308 21.06 62.92 -67.87
CA LEU A 308 19.91 63.83 -67.79
C LEU A 308 20.33 65.29 -67.68
N LEU A 309 21.52 65.60 -67.16
CA LEU A 309 22.10 66.95 -67.15
C LEU A 309 22.61 67.31 -68.54
N GLU A 310 23.27 66.39 -69.26
CA GLU A 310 23.49 66.55 -70.72
C GLU A 310 22.16 66.70 -71.47
N PHE A 311 21.15 65.89 -71.14
CA PHE A 311 19.83 65.97 -71.78
C PHE A 311 19.06 67.21 -71.34
N GLN A 312 19.33 67.78 -70.17
CA GLN A 312 18.76 69.02 -69.66
C GLN A 312 19.48 70.24 -70.22
N GLN A 313 20.77 70.11 -70.57
CA GLN A 313 21.49 71.08 -71.40
C GLN A 313 20.98 71.07 -72.85
N ARG A 314 20.49 69.91 -73.33
CA ARG A 314 19.73 69.78 -74.60
C ARG A 314 18.27 70.26 -74.46
N LEU A 315 17.60 70.10 -73.32
CA LEU A 315 16.24 70.62 -73.05
C LEU A 315 16.24 72.09 -72.61
N GLN A 316 17.37 72.68 -72.25
CA GLN A 316 17.56 74.14 -72.23
C GLN A 316 17.53 74.73 -73.66
N GLN A 317 17.41 73.89 -74.69
CA GLN A 317 17.02 74.28 -76.05
C GLN A 317 15.57 73.85 -76.42
N ASN A 318 14.76 73.33 -75.47
CA ASN A 318 13.35 72.96 -75.71
C ASN A 318 12.51 72.88 -74.41
N ASP A 319 11.72 73.92 -74.14
CA ASP A 319 10.69 73.92 -73.10
C ASP A 319 9.55 72.93 -73.40
N THR A 320 9.20 72.05 -72.45
CA THR A 320 7.81 71.67 -72.10
C THR A 320 7.76 70.64 -70.96
N ALA A 321 7.75 71.09 -69.70
CA ALA A 321 7.73 70.20 -68.51
C ALA A 321 6.61 70.50 -67.48
N ARG A 322 5.52 71.18 -67.88
CA ARG A 322 4.45 71.63 -66.94
C ARG A 322 3.42 70.56 -66.54
N GLY A 323 3.43 69.38 -67.17
CA GLY A 323 2.43 68.32 -66.93
C GLY A 323 2.66 67.48 -65.67
N ASN A 324 3.92 67.12 -65.37
CA ASN A 324 4.22 66.06 -64.41
C ASN A 324 4.01 66.47 -62.94
N VAL A 325 4.09 67.77 -62.64
CA VAL A 325 3.98 68.31 -61.26
C VAL A 325 2.59 68.04 -60.66
N ILE A 326 1.53 68.20 -61.44
CA ILE A 326 0.14 68.07 -60.97
C ILE A 326 -0.18 66.61 -60.55
N VAL A 327 0.39 65.63 -61.26
CA VAL A 327 0.25 64.20 -60.93
C VAL A 327 0.94 63.89 -59.60
N LEU A 328 2.18 64.35 -59.44
CA LEU A 328 2.95 64.15 -58.20
C LEU A 328 2.31 64.85 -56.99
N GLU A 329 1.71 66.03 -57.17
CA GLU A 329 0.92 66.69 -56.11
C GLU A 329 -0.32 65.88 -55.71
N LYS A 330 -1.06 65.33 -56.68
CA LYS A 330 -2.25 64.50 -56.44
C LYS A 330 -1.89 63.23 -55.66
N GLU A 331 -0.79 62.58 -56.05
CA GLU A 331 -0.29 61.37 -55.40
C GLU A 331 0.28 61.67 -53.99
N THR A 332 1.00 62.78 -53.82
CA THR A 332 1.47 63.24 -52.50
C THR A 332 0.30 63.50 -51.56
N LYS A 333 -0.78 64.15 -52.02
CA LYS A 333 -1.99 64.41 -51.23
C LYS A 333 -2.72 63.11 -50.84
N LYS A 334 -2.74 62.10 -51.72
CA LYS A 334 -3.26 60.75 -51.43
C LYS A 334 -2.44 60.06 -50.33
N LEU A 335 -1.12 59.97 -50.49
CA LEU A 335 -0.21 59.36 -49.51
C LEU A 335 -0.26 60.08 -48.14
N GLN A 336 -0.43 61.41 -48.12
CA GLN A 336 -0.63 62.16 -46.89
C GLN A 336 -1.95 61.82 -46.17
N GLN A 337 -3.00 61.45 -46.90
CA GLN A 337 -4.27 61.02 -46.31
C GLN A 337 -4.19 59.58 -45.77
N GLU A 338 -3.56 58.67 -46.53
CA GLU A 338 -3.29 57.28 -46.09
C GLU A 338 -2.37 57.25 -44.85
N ASN A 339 -1.40 58.16 -44.75
CA ASN A 339 -0.55 58.28 -43.56
C ASN A 339 -1.34 58.78 -42.32
N LYS A 340 -2.39 59.58 -42.49
CA LYS A 340 -3.27 60.02 -41.39
C LYS A 340 -4.14 58.88 -40.88
N THR A 341 -4.74 58.08 -41.76
CA THR A 341 -5.56 56.93 -41.34
C THR A 341 -4.70 55.91 -40.61
N LEU A 342 -3.55 55.52 -41.17
CA LEU A 342 -2.61 54.59 -40.52
C LEU A 342 -2.12 55.07 -39.15
N ARG A 343 -1.99 56.38 -38.93
CA ARG A 343 -1.68 56.95 -37.59
C ARG A 343 -2.85 56.83 -36.61
N ALA A 344 -4.09 57.03 -37.07
CA ALA A 344 -5.27 56.82 -36.24
C ALA A 344 -5.45 55.34 -35.87
N ASP A 345 -5.24 54.44 -36.83
CA ASP A 345 -5.30 52.98 -36.62
C ASP A 345 -4.22 52.50 -35.65
N LEU A 346 -2.98 53.01 -35.78
CA LEU A 346 -1.89 52.76 -34.84
C LEU A 346 -2.20 53.30 -33.44
N GLN A 347 -2.75 54.51 -33.32
CA GLN A 347 -3.14 55.08 -32.04
C GLN A 347 -4.25 54.24 -31.38
N ALA A 348 -5.26 53.81 -32.13
CA ALA A 348 -6.32 52.92 -31.65
C ALA A 348 -5.82 51.51 -31.31
N SER A 349 -4.72 51.06 -31.92
CA SER A 349 -4.08 49.79 -31.54
C SER A 349 -3.23 49.92 -30.28
N ASN A 350 -2.57 51.06 -30.08
CA ASN A 350 -1.84 51.35 -28.84
C ASN A 350 -2.78 51.49 -27.65
N THR A 351 -3.96 52.12 -27.79
CA THR A 351 -4.96 52.14 -26.69
C THR A 351 -5.42 50.73 -26.33
N ARG A 352 -5.80 49.90 -27.31
CA ARG A 352 -6.15 48.49 -27.06
C ARG A 352 -5.02 47.70 -26.38
N CYS A 353 -3.77 47.95 -26.76
CA CYS A 353 -2.62 47.31 -26.13
C CYS A 353 -2.46 47.74 -24.66
N ASN A 354 -2.61 49.03 -24.37
CA ASN A 354 -2.61 49.56 -23.01
C ASN A 354 -3.77 49.00 -22.17
N ASP A 355 -4.97 48.87 -22.74
CA ASP A 355 -6.15 48.30 -22.06
C ASP A 355 -5.92 46.83 -21.67
N VAL A 356 -5.33 46.05 -22.58
CA VAL A 356 -4.93 44.65 -22.34
C VAL A 356 -3.80 44.56 -21.31
N GLN A 357 -2.78 45.42 -21.38
CA GLN A 357 -1.69 45.45 -20.40
C GLN A 357 -2.20 45.85 -19.00
N ALA A 358 -3.14 46.79 -18.91
CA ALA A 358 -3.82 47.14 -17.67
C ALA A 358 -4.72 46.00 -17.16
N HIS A 359 -5.27 45.16 -18.05
CA HIS A 359 -6.00 43.95 -17.65
C HIS A 359 -5.06 42.87 -17.12
N ALA A 360 -3.93 42.61 -17.78
CA ALA A 360 -2.90 41.69 -17.30
C ALA A 360 -2.41 42.10 -15.90
N SER A 361 -2.02 43.36 -15.74
CA SER A 361 -1.57 43.92 -14.45
C SER A 361 -2.59 43.78 -13.31
N ARG A 362 -3.90 43.75 -13.61
CA ARG A 362 -4.96 43.47 -12.62
C ARG A 362 -5.08 41.99 -12.28
N LEU A 363 -4.86 41.08 -13.24
CA LEU A 363 -4.82 39.64 -12.98
C LEU A 363 -3.58 39.27 -12.17
N ASP A 364 -2.41 39.82 -12.52
CA ASP A 364 -1.15 39.62 -11.80
C ASP A 364 -1.30 40.02 -10.33
N LYS A 365 -1.86 41.20 -10.05
CA LYS A 365 -2.14 41.67 -8.67
C LYS A 365 -3.09 40.75 -7.90
N MET A 366 -4.15 40.23 -8.53
CA MET A 366 -5.03 39.24 -7.86
C MET A 366 -4.32 37.90 -7.61
N SER A 367 -3.36 37.53 -8.47
CA SER A 367 -2.52 36.35 -8.25
C SER A 367 -1.53 36.56 -7.09
N GLU A 368 -0.96 37.76 -6.95
CA GLU A 368 -0.11 38.13 -5.80
C GLU A 368 -0.92 38.11 -4.50
N GLU A 369 -2.11 38.72 -4.48
CA GLU A 369 -3.05 38.68 -3.34
C GLU A 369 -3.44 37.24 -2.95
N PHE A 370 -3.68 36.36 -3.92
CA PHE A 370 -3.97 34.95 -3.66
C PHE A 370 -2.75 34.18 -3.12
N VAL A 371 -1.54 34.47 -3.62
CA VAL A 371 -0.29 33.87 -3.11
C VAL A 371 0.01 34.35 -1.69
N GLU A 372 -0.37 35.57 -1.33
CA GLU A 372 -0.26 36.11 0.03
C GLU A 372 -1.23 35.39 0.99
N VAL A 373 -2.52 35.30 0.64
CA VAL A 373 -3.53 34.56 1.43
C VAL A 373 -3.18 33.08 1.57
N LYS A 374 -2.61 32.45 0.52
CA LYS A 374 -2.07 31.10 0.65
C LYS A 374 -0.93 31.05 1.67
N ARG A 375 0.00 32.01 1.65
CA ARG A 375 1.15 32.02 2.56
C ARG A 375 0.73 32.20 4.01
N THR A 376 -0.29 33.02 4.29
CA THR A 376 -0.83 33.13 5.66
C THR A 376 -1.47 31.83 6.11
N MET A 377 -2.27 31.17 5.27
CA MET A 377 -2.85 29.85 5.59
C MET A 377 -1.79 28.74 5.77
N ASP A 378 -0.78 28.68 4.90
CA ASP A 378 0.32 27.71 5.03
C ASP A 378 1.09 27.96 6.36
N ASN A 379 1.31 29.22 6.74
CA ASN A 379 1.92 29.58 8.03
C ASN A 379 1.04 29.17 9.22
N GLU A 380 -0.25 29.51 9.22
CA GLU A 380 -1.23 29.15 10.26
C GLU A 380 -1.28 27.63 10.49
N ILE A 381 -1.25 26.84 9.40
CA ILE A 381 -1.18 25.37 9.47
C ILE A 381 0.13 24.90 10.11
N THR A 382 1.28 25.52 9.80
CA THR A 382 2.55 25.17 10.48
C THR A 382 2.59 25.59 11.95
N GLU A 383 1.95 26.70 12.32
CA GLU A 383 1.85 27.17 13.71
C GLU A 383 0.97 26.22 14.54
N ILE A 384 -0.22 25.88 14.06
CA ILE A 384 -1.11 24.88 14.68
C ILE A 384 -0.43 23.50 14.74
N GLY A 385 0.27 23.08 13.68
CA GLY A 385 1.05 21.85 13.68
C GLY A 385 2.18 21.84 14.73
N SER A 386 2.81 22.99 14.98
CA SER A 386 3.81 23.13 16.05
C SER A 386 3.17 23.04 17.45
N MET A 387 2.04 23.69 17.67
CA MET A 387 1.28 23.61 18.93
C MET A 387 0.76 22.18 19.21
N LEU A 388 0.33 21.46 18.17
CA LEU A 388 -0.01 20.04 18.24
C LEU A 388 1.20 19.18 18.62
N SER A 389 2.39 19.47 18.09
CA SER A 389 3.59 18.70 18.45
C SER A 389 4.01 18.92 19.90
N ALA A 390 3.91 20.15 20.41
CA ALA A 390 4.22 20.48 21.80
C ALA A 390 3.20 19.88 22.77
N THR A 391 1.90 20.09 22.56
CA THR A 391 0.85 19.57 23.45
C THR A 391 0.78 18.05 23.48
N ARG A 392 1.12 17.36 22.36
CA ARG A 392 1.31 15.89 22.36
C ARG A 392 2.52 15.45 23.17
N GLN A 393 3.64 16.17 23.10
CA GLN A 393 4.83 15.86 23.90
C GLN A 393 4.58 16.10 25.40
N GLU A 394 3.83 17.15 25.75
CA GLU A 394 3.37 17.40 27.12
C GLU A 394 2.42 16.30 27.61
N LEU A 395 1.48 15.85 26.77
CA LEU A 395 0.59 14.72 27.06
C LEU A 395 1.37 13.42 27.27
N GLU A 396 2.37 13.12 26.45
CA GLU A 396 3.21 11.91 26.55
C GLU A 396 4.05 11.93 27.84
N LEU A 397 4.63 13.08 28.21
CA LEU A 397 5.28 13.29 29.50
C LEU A 397 4.31 13.18 30.69
N CYS A 398 3.06 13.62 30.54
CA CYS A 398 2.03 13.50 31.57
C CYS A 398 1.61 12.04 31.77
N ILE A 399 1.45 11.26 30.68
CA ILE A 399 1.20 9.82 30.72
C ILE A 399 2.36 9.08 31.41
N GLN A 400 3.62 9.41 31.08
CA GLN A 400 4.78 8.80 31.73
C GLN A 400 4.79 9.08 33.24
N ARG A 401 4.55 10.33 33.66
CA ARG A 401 4.44 10.69 35.08
C ARG A 401 3.29 9.97 35.78
N GLN A 402 2.15 9.80 35.11
CA GLN A 402 1.02 9.05 35.65
C GLN A 402 1.41 7.59 35.90
N GLN A 403 2.11 6.94 34.96
CA GLN A 403 2.61 5.57 35.12
C GLN A 403 3.65 5.47 36.26
N GLU A 404 4.57 6.44 36.36
CA GLU A 404 5.55 6.52 37.45
C GLU A 404 4.88 6.79 38.83
N ALA A 405 3.74 7.46 38.88
CA ALA A 405 2.92 7.62 40.08
C ALA A 405 2.14 6.34 40.43
N GLU A 406 1.58 5.66 39.42
CA GLU A 406 0.85 4.41 39.58
C GLU A 406 1.74 3.28 40.10
N GLU A 407 2.95 3.14 39.55
CA GLU A 407 3.93 2.15 40.00
C GLU A 407 4.44 2.44 41.43
N ARG A 408 4.55 3.73 41.81
CA ARG A 408 4.82 4.15 43.21
C ARG A 408 3.67 3.77 44.14
N ALA A 409 2.43 4.04 43.74
CA ALA A 409 1.23 3.71 44.52
C ALA A 409 1.09 2.20 44.72
N GLN A 410 1.26 1.38 43.67
CA GLN A 410 1.22 -0.08 43.76
C GLN A 410 2.30 -0.65 44.71
N LYS A 411 3.51 -0.08 44.71
CA LYS A 411 4.59 -0.45 45.65
C LYS A 411 4.22 -0.09 47.10
N ALA A 412 3.61 1.08 47.33
CA ALA A 412 3.11 1.48 48.64
C ALA A 412 1.95 0.60 49.12
N GLU A 413 1.00 0.24 48.25
CA GLU A 413 -0.11 -0.67 48.55
C GLU A 413 0.38 -2.08 48.92
N ALA A 414 1.36 -2.62 48.19
CA ALA A 414 2.00 -3.88 48.55
C ALA A 414 2.72 -3.82 49.91
N HIS A 415 3.36 -2.69 50.23
CA HIS A 415 4.01 -2.48 51.53
C HIS A 415 3.00 -2.39 52.68
N VAL A 416 1.89 -1.65 52.50
CA VAL A 416 0.79 -1.58 53.47
C VAL A 416 0.15 -2.95 53.67
N ALA A 417 -0.12 -3.71 52.60
CA ALA A 417 -0.64 -5.07 52.71
C ALA A 417 0.30 -6.02 53.48
N SER A 418 1.61 -5.89 53.27
CA SER A 418 2.62 -6.66 54.04
C SER A 418 2.65 -6.28 55.52
N LEU A 419 2.54 -4.98 55.85
CA LEU A 419 2.44 -4.52 57.25
C LEU A 419 1.11 -4.92 57.91
N GLN A 420 -0.01 -4.86 57.18
CA GLN A 420 -1.31 -5.30 57.65
C GLN A 420 -1.27 -6.79 58.01
N GLY A 421 -0.73 -7.63 57.14
CA GLY A 421 -0.52 -9.05 57.42
C GLY A 421 0.46 -9.32 58.58
N VAL A 422 1.27 -8.35 59.04
CA VAL A 422 2.02 -8.44 60.30
C VAL A 422 1.12 -8.09 61.49
N ALA A 423 0.34 -7.01 61.40
CA ALA A 423 -0.61 -6.61 62.45
C ALA A 423 -1.67 -7.69 62.73
N ASP A 424 -2.26 -8.28 61.69
CA ASP A 424 -3.27 -9.34 61.80
C ASP A 424 -2.72 -10.59 62.51
N ARG A 425 -1.42 -10.91 62.31
CA ARG A 425 -0.73 -12.02 63.00
C ARG A 425 -0.46 -11.72 64.48
N PHE A 426 -0.23 -10.46 64.85
CA PHE A 426 -0.15 -10.07 66.26
C PHE A 426 -1.54 -10.12 66.92
N GLN A 427 -2.58 -9.62 66.26
CA GLN A 427 -3.95 -9.68 66.77
C GLN A 427 -4.43 -11.12 67.00
N ALA A 428 -4.14 -12.04 66.08
CA ALA A 428 -4.42 -13.47 66.27
C ALA A 428 -3.63 -14.10 67.44
N LYS A 429 -2.45 -13.56 67.79
CA LYS A 429 -1.67 -14.00 68.96
C LYS A 429 -2.24 -13.45 70.26
N ASP A 430 -2.73 -12.21 70.27
CA ASP A 430 -3.44 -11.65 71.43
C ASP A 430 -4.75 -12.39 71.71
N GLU A 431 -5.48 -12.81 70.67
CA GLU A 431 -6.64 -13.69 70.79
C GLU A 431 -6.27 -15.07 71.36
N GLU A 432 -5.19 -15.70 70.87
CA GLU A 432 -4.68 -16.97 71.40
C GLU A 432 -4.29 -16.83 72.88
N ILE A 433 -3.55 -15.78 73.25
CA ILE A 433 -3.18 -15.45 74.64
C ILE A 433 -4.44 -15.24 75.50
N GLY A 434 -5.46 -14.55 74.98
CA GLY A 434 -6.76 -14.38 75.65
C GLY A 434 -7.44 -15.71 75.97
N THR A 435 -7.51 -16.63 75.00
CA THR A 435 -8.09 -17.97 75.23
C THR A 435 -7.27 -18.81 76.22
N LEU A 436 -5.94 -18.72 76.18
CA LEU A 436 -5.05 -19.39 77.12
C LEU A 436 -5.23 -18.83 78.55
N MET A 437 -5.32 -17.52 78.70
CA MET A 437 -5.50 -16.86 79.99
C MET A 437 -6.86 -17.22 80.62
N GLN A 438 -7.93 -17.27 79.82
CA GLN A 438 -9.24 -17.75 80.28
C GLN A 438 -9.23 -19.24 80.66
N LYS A 439 -8.44 -20.06 79.97
CA LYS A 439 -8.23 -21.48 80.30
C LYS A 439 -7.44 -21.66 81.61
N VAL A 440 -6.46 -20.79 81.87
CA VAL A 440 -5.73 -20.74 83.16
C VAL A 440 -6.64 -20.31 84.31
N MET A 441 -7.58 -19.37 84.08
CA MET A 441 -8.60 -19.01 85.09
C MET A 441 -9.46 -20.22 85.46
N HIS A 442 -10.01 -20.95 84.48
CA HIS A 442 -10.80 -22.15 84.75
C HIS A 442 -10.02 -23.23 85.51
N LEU A 443 -8.76 -23.49 85.15
CA LEU A 443 -7.90 -24.44 85.89
C LEU A 443 -7.62 -24.00 87.33
N LYS A 444 -7.58 -22.68 87.60
CA LYS A 444 -7.42 -22.14 88.95
C LYS A 444 -8.68 -22.33 89.80
N ASP A 445 -9.86 -22.16 89.20
CA ASP A 445 -11.15 -22.43 89.86
C ASP A 445 -11.35 -23.93 90.13
N ASP A 446 -10.96 -24.81 89.21
CA ASP A 446 -10.93 -26.27 89.44
C ASP A 446 -10.04 -26.66 90.63
N VAL A 447 -8.86 -26.02 90.78
CA VAL A 447 -7.97 -26.25 91.93
C VAL A 447 -8.62 -25.75 93.23
N ASN A 448 -9.19 -24.55 93.23
CA ASN A 448 -9.92 -24.01 94.39
C ASN A 448 -11.06 -24.94 94.84
N GLU A 449 -11.80 -25.56 93.92
CA GLU A 449 -12.86 -26.51 94.25
C GLU A 449 -12.31 -27.82 94.83
N ARG A 450 -11.17 -28.30 94.34
CA ARG A 450 -10.49 -29.51 94.87
C ARG A 450 -9.98 -29.29 96.30
N ASP A 451 -9.45 -28.12 96.62
CA ASP A 451 -8.99 -27.78 97.96
C ASP A 451 -10.16 -27.66 98.96
N GLN A 452 -11.29 -27.08 98.53
CA GLN A 452 -12.54 -27.08 99.32
C GLN A 452 -13.05 -28.50 99.59
N ARG A 453 -13.04 -29.38 98.58
CA ARG A 453 -13.39 -30.80 98.71
C ARG A 453 -12.43 -31.53 99.67
N TYR A 454 -11.14 -31.20 99.66
CA TYR A 454 -10.13 -31.79 100.55
C TYR A 454 -10.31 -31.35 102.01
N ALA A 455 -10.55 -30.06 102.26
CA ALA A 455 -10.87 -29.55 103.60
C ALA A 455 -12.15 -30.20 104.18
N ALA A 456 -13.18 -30.38 103.35
CA ALA A 456 -14.42 -31.07 103.74
C ALA A 456 -14.22 -32.57 104.06
N LEU A 457 -13.17 -33.21 103.56
CA LEU A 457 -12.78 -34.58 103.92
C LEU A 457 -11.98 -34.63 105.23
N GLN A 458 -11.09 -33.66 105.48
CA GLN A 458 -10.36 -33.58 106.76
C GLN A 458 -11.29 -33.40 107.96
N GLU A 459 -12.32 -32.55 107.86
CA GLU A 459 -13.29 -32.37 108.96
C GLU A 459 -14.17 -33.62 109.18
N LYS A 460 -14.48 -34.41 108.14
CA LYS A 460 -15.13 -35.73 108.31
C LYS A 460 -14.23 -36.71 109.06
N LEU A 461 -12.94 -36.77 108.70
CA LEU A 461 -11.95 -37.61 109.40
C LEU A 461 -11.83 -37.22 110.88
N ARG A 462 -11.88 -35.91 111.19
CA ARG A 462 -11.81 -35.38 112.55
C ARG A 462 -12.97 -35.85 113.43
N ARG A 463 -14.20 -35.91 112.89
CA ARG A 463 -15.41 -36.40 113.59
C ARG A 463 -15.34 -37.89 113.91
N ALA A 464 -14.98 -38.71 112.93
CA ALA A 464 -14.79 -40.15 113.13
C ALA A 464 -13.75 -40.45 114.22
N ASN A 465 -12.69 -39.63 114.32
CA ASN A 465 -11.65 -39.80 115.34
C ASN A 465 -12.14 -39.40 116.75
N THR A 466 -13.08 -38.44 116.88
CA THR A 466 -13.74 -38.16 118.17
C THR A 466 -14.74 -39.25 118.59
N GLU A 467 -15.47 -39.84 117.64
CA GLU A 467 -16.37 -40.99 117.90
C GLU A 467 -15.59 -42.21 118.39
N LEU A 468 -14.45 -42.50 117.75
CA LEU A 468 -13.51 -43.56 118.16
C LEU A 468 -12.98 -43.39 119.60
N HIS A 469 -12.88 -42.14 120.09
CA HIS A 469 -12.41 -41.85 121.44
C HIS A 469 -13.48 -42.13 122.50
N GLY A 470 -14.76 -41.87 122.20
CA GLY A 470 -15.89 -42.17 123.11
C GLY A 470 -16.04 -43.66 123.39
N ILE A 471 -15.81 -44.51 122.38
CA ILE A 471 -15.88 -45.98 122.52
C ILE A 471 -14.83 -46.52 123.51
N LYS A 472 -13.71 -45.82 123.73
CA LYS A 472 -12.63 -46.27 124.62
C LYS A 472 -12.87 -46.06 126.12
N GLN A 473 -13.97 -45.42 126.53
CA GLN A 473 -14.28 -45.17 127.95
C GLN A 473 -15.31 -46.13 128.57
N LEU A 474 -15.83 -47.11 127.82
CA LEU A 474 -16.87 -48.05 128.29
C LEU A 474 -16.47 -49.53 128.09
N SER A 475 -15.36 -49.96 128.71
CA SER A 475 -14.96 -51.37 128.72
C SER A 475 -14.01 -51.73 129.89
N GLN A 476 -14.58 -51.98 131.07
CA GLN A 476 -13.93 -52.66 132.19
C GLN A 476 -14.97 -53.51 132.94
N ASP A 477 -15.03 -54.81 132.64
CA ASP A 477 -15.59 -55.83 133.53
C ASP A 477 -15.20 -57.25 133.05
N ASP A 478 -14.80 -58.14 133.97
CA ASP A 478 -13.86 -59.24 133.66
C ASP A 478 -14.46 -60.53 133.06
N THR A 479 -15.74 -60.52 132.67
CA THR A 479 -16.44 -61.76 132.25
C THR A 479 -16.16 -62.22 130.81
N VAL A 480 -15.56 -61.39 129.96
CA VAL A 480 -15.32 -61.70 128.53
C VAL A 480 -13.98 -62.42 128.28
N GLN A 481 -12.99 -62.22 129.14
CA GLN A 481 -11.59 -62.59 128.91
C GLN A 481 -11.38 -64.12 128.75
N ALA A 482 -12.23 -64.94 129.39
CA ALA A 482 -12.13 -66.40 129.36
C ALA A 482 -12.60 -67.04 128.03
N LEU A 483 -13.52 -66.42 127.28
CA LEU A 483 -14.12 -67.04 126.09
C LEU A 483 -13.39 -66.70 124.77
N GLN A 484 -12.61 -65.61 124.72
CA GLN A 484 -11.94 -65.18 123.48
C GLN A 484 -10.69 -65.99 123.13
N MET A 485 -9.88 -66.40 124.11
CA MET A 485 -8.63 -67.16 123.85
C MET A 485 -8.87 -68.50 123.14
N ALA A 486 -10.02 -69.14 123.35
CA ALA A 486 -10.36 -70.41 122.71
C ALA A 486 -10.66 -70.27 121.21
N ARG A 487 -11.15 -69.10 120.75
CA ARG A 487 -11.51 -68.87 119.34
C ARG A 487 -10.37 -68.29 118.49
N GLN A 488 -9.47 -67.50 119.08
CA GLN A 488 -8.38 -66.86 118.33
C GLN A 488 -7.36 -67.83 117.72
N LYS A 489 -7.16 -69.03 118.30
CA LYS A 489 -6.20 -70.03 117.79
C LYS A 489 -6.61 -70.72 116.48
N ALA A 490 -7.86 -70.61 116.03
CA ALA A 490 -8.29 -71.14 114.73
C ALA A 490 -8.14 -70.11 113.61
N ALA A 491 -8.72 -68.92 113.79
CA ALA A 491 -8.74 -67.86 112.78
C ALA A 491 -7.35 -67.30 112.40
N THR A 492 -6.36 -67.47 113.27
CA THR A 492 -4.98 -67.01 113.04
C THR A 492 -4.22 -67.80 111.97
N TYR A 493 -4.66 -69.01 111.60
CA TYR A 493 -4.02 -69.80 110.55
C TYR A 493 -4.49 -69.39 109.14
N GLU A 494 -5.80 -69.26 108.91
CA GLU A 494 -6.36 -68.86 107.61
C GLU A 494 -5.94 -67.45 107.19
N ALA A 495 -5.90 -66.51 108.15
CA ALA A 495 -5.42 -65.16 107.92
C ALA A 495 -3.93 -65.11 107.51
N LEU A 496 -3.10 -66.02 108.04
CA LEU A 496 -1.68 -66.10 107.69
C LEU A 496 -1.45 -66.60 106.26
N THR A 497 -2.28 -67.54 105.80
CA THR A 497 -2.22 -68.03 104.41
C THR A 497 -2.59 -66.93 103.41
N LEU A 498 -3.68 -66.19 103.62
CA LEU A 498 -4.11 -65.12 102.71
C LEU A 498 -3.07 -63.98 102.63
N LEU A 499 -2.54 -63.53 103.78
CA LEU A 499 -1.47 -62.52 103.81
C LEU A 499 -0.21 -62.96 103.08
N ASN A 500 0.11 -64.26 103.07
CA ASN A 500 1.27 -64.81 102.37
C ASN A 500 1.03 -64.96 100.85
N GLU A 501 -0.22 -65.02 100.40
CA GLU A 501 -0.60 -64.99 98.99
C GLU A 501 -0.61 -63.54 98.45
N GLU A 502 -1.20 -62.59 99.19
CA GLU A 502 -1.11 -61.16 98.86
C GLU A 502 0.35 -60.66 98.83
N LYS A 503 1.18 -61.09 99.79
CA LYS A 503 2.61 -60.78 99.80
C LYS A 503 3.31 -61.23 98.51
N LYS A 504 3.05 -62.44 98.03
CA LYS A 504 3.62 -62.95 96.77
C LYS A 504 3.14 -62.18 95.55
N ALA A 505 1.88 -61.75 95.52
CA ALA A 505 1.34 -60.93 94.44
C ALA A 505 2.04 -59.56 94.37
N LEU A 506 2.35 -58.96 95.53
CA LEU A 506 3.11 -57.70 95.63
C LEU A 506 4.60 -57.89 95.28
N GLU A 507 5.23 -58.99 95.70
CA GLU A 507 6.61 -59.33 95.32
C GLU A 507 6.75 -59.52 93.79
N GLU A 508 5.76 -60.13 93.13
CA GLU A 508 5.74 -60.30 91.68
C GLU A 508 5.49 -58.97 90.92
N GLN A 509 4.66 -58.07 91.46
CA GLN A 509 4.51 -56.73 90.89
C GLN A 509 5.78 -55.89 91.05
N LEU A 510 6.47 -55.99 92.19
CA LEU A 510 7.76 -55.32 92.41
C LEU A 510 8.79 -55.79 91.38
N ARG A 511 8.90 -57.11 91.16
CA ARG A 511 9.78 -57.72 90.14
C ARG A 511 9.52 -57.21 88.72
N LEU A 512 8.26 -56.97 88.37
CA LEU A 512 7.87 -56.37 87.08
C LEU A 512 8.23 -54.88 86.96
N VAL A 513 8.19 -54.12 88.05
CA VAL A 513 8.64 -52.71 88.08
C VAL A 513 10.17 -52.63 88.01
N GLU A 514 10.88 -53.49 88.75
CA GLU A 514 12.34 -53.60 88.69
C GLU A 514 12.83 -53.97 87.29
N GLY A 515 12.20 -54.94 86.62
CA GLY A 515 12.52 -55.29 85.23
C GLY A 515 12.29 -54.14 84.24
N ARG A 516 11.28 -53.28 84.46
CA ARG A 516 11.05 -52.08 83.65
C ARG A 516 12.07 -50.98 83.92
N LEU A 517 12.52 -50.82 85.16
CA LEU A 517 13.59 -49.89 85.52
C LEU A 517 14.95 -50.33 84.96
N GLU A 518 15.22 -51.64 84.92
CA GLU A 518 16.46 -52.17 84.34
C GLU A 518 16.47 -52.03 82.81
N ALA A 519 15.36 -52.31 82.13
CA ALA A 519 15.22 -52.01 80.70
C ALA A 519 15.42 -50.51 80.39
N GLY A 520 14.95 -49.63 81.28
CA GLY A 520 15.20 -48.19 81.20
C GLY A 520 16.66 -47.79 81.42
N ARG A 521 17.40 -48.49 82.30
CA ARG A 521 18.84 -48.30 82.47
C ARG A 521 19.63 -48.73 81.23
N VAL A 522 19.35 -49.91 80.69
CA VAL A 522 20.02 -50.41 79.47
C VAL A 522 19.83 -49.44 78.30
N ALA A 523 18.60 -48.99 78.03
CA ALA A 523 18.34 -48.02 76.97
C ALA A 523 19.04 -46.66 77.18
N LEU A 524 19.23 -46.24 78.44
CA LEU A 524 19.95 -45.01 78.77
C LEU A 524 21.47 -45.17 78.54
N ASP A 525 22.04 -46.34 78.83
CA ASP A 525 23.46 -46.61 78.61
C ASP A 525 23.77 -46.84 77.12
N GLU A 526 22.88 -47.50 76.37
CA GLU A 526 22.95 -47.56 74.90
C GLU A 526 22.94 -46.14 74.26
N ALA A 527 22.11 -45.23 74.79
CA ALA A 527 22.07 -43.84 74.34
C ALA A 527 23.35 -43.05 74.69
N LYS A 528 24.00 -43.33 75.83
CA LYS A 528 25.33 -42.77 76.16
C LYS A 528 26.39 -43.27 75.19
N ASP A 529 26.36 -44.56 74.87
CA ASP A 529 27.29 -45.22 73.95
C ASP A 529 27.22 -44.62 72.53
N VAL A 530 26.02 -44.33 72.05
CA VAL A 530 25.80 -43.62 70.77
C VAL A 530 26.34 -42.19 70.83
N ASN A 531 26.06 -41.45 71.92
CA ASN A 531 26.59 -40.09 72.10
C ASN A 531 28.11 -40.06 72.20
N GLN A 532 28.76 -41.04 72.84
CA GLN A 532 30.22 -41.13 72.88
C GLN A 532 30.83 -41.37 71.49
N ARG A 533 30.18 -42.18 70.64
CA ARG A 533 30.61 -42.38 69.25
C ARG A 533 30.47 -41.09 68.43
N LEU A 534 29.34 -40.39 68.54
CA LEU A 534 29.14 -39.09 67.87
C LEU A 534 30.16 -38.04 68.32
N VAL A 535 30.52 -37.98 69.61
CA VAL A 535 31.58 -37.09 70.11
C VAL A 535 32.97 -37.51 69.60
N ALA A 536 33.24 -38.80 69.43
CA ALA A 536 34.49 -39.28 68.84
C ALA A 536 34.59 -38.93 67.34
N GLU A 537 33.51 -39.08 66.57
CA GLU A 537 33.43 -38.64 65.17
C GLU A 537 33.60 -37.12 65.04
N LEU A 538 32.93 -36.34 65.91
CA LEU A 538 33.06 -34.88 65.94
C LEU A 538 34.52 -34.45 66.23
N ASN A 539 35.19 -35.10 67.17
CA ASN A 539 36.60 -34.85 67.47
C ASN A 539 37.53 -35.25 66.30
N ALA A 540 37.25 -36.35 65.60
CA ALA A 540 37.99 -36.73 64.39
C ALA A 540 37.82 -35.68 63.27
N HIS A 541 36.62 -35.13 63.10
CA HIS A 541 36.38 -34.03 62.17
C HIS A 541 37.11 -32.74 62.60
N VAL A 542 37.17 -32.41 63.89
CA VAL A 542 37.97 -31.27 64.39
C VAL A 542 39.45 -31.44 64.07
N ILE A 543 40.03 -32.63 64.30
CA ILE A 543 41.43 -32.93 63.95
C ILE A 543 41.65 -32.77 62.43
N THR A 544 40.73 -33.29 61.61
CA THR A 544 40.79 -33.16 60.14
C THR A 544 40.73 -31.70 59.70
N ILE A 545 39.91 -30.86 60.36
CA ILE A 545 39.82 -29.42 60.10
C ILE A 545 41.10 -28.70 60.53
N GLU A 546 41.76 -29.12 61.61
CA GLU A 546 43.06 -28.58 62.00
C GLU A 546 44.20 -28.99 61.06
N GLU A 547 44.12 -30.17 60.45
CA GLU A 547 45.04 -30.62 59.40
C GLU A 547 44.87 -29.78 58.13
N LEU A 548 43.64 -29.63 57.64
CA LEU A 548 43.32 -28.76 56.50
C LEU A 548 43.68 -27.28 56.76
N ARG A 549 43.60 -26.80 58.00
CA ARG A 549 44.08 -25.47 58.40
C ARG A 549 45.61 -25.38 58.39
N ARG A 550 46.33 -26.41 58.83
CA ARG A 550 47.80 -26.47 58.74
C ARG A 550 48.27 -26.52 57.28
N GLU A 551 47.60 -27.28 56.42
CA GLU A 551 47.86 -27.29 54.98
C GLU A 551 47.60 -25.92 54.33
N ASN A 552 46.45 -25.28 54.61
CA ASN A 552 46.18 -23.93 54.11
C ASN A 552 47.21 -22.89 54.61
N ASN A 553 47.63 -22.96 55.86
CA ASN A 553 48.68 -22.08 56.39
C ASN A 553 50.02 -22.30 55.67
N THR A 554 50.44 -23.56 55.46
CA THR A 554 51.69 -23.85 54.73
C THR A 554 51.63 -23.44 53.26
N LEU A 555 50.47 -23.54 52.60
CA LEU A 555 50.24 -23.01 51.25
C LEU A 555 50.27 -21.47 51.22
N GLN A 556 49.72 -20.79 52.24
CA GLN A 556 49.88 -19.34 52.38
C GLN A 556 51.33 -18.92 52.65
N GLU A 557 52.06 -19.64 53.50
CA GLU A 557 53.49 -19.39 53.73
C GLU A 557 54.28 -19.55 52.44
N GLN A 558 54.03 -20.62 51.66
CA GLN A 558 54.66 -20.81 50.35
C GLN A 558 54.27 -19.73 49.32
N GLN A 559 53.05 -19.18 49.37
CA GLN A 559 52.71 -18.00 48.55
C GLN A 559 53.45 -16.73 49.02
N LYS A 560 53.60 -16.51 50.33
CA LYS A 560 54.39 -15.38 50.87
C LYS A 560 55.88 -15.53 50.52
N GLU A 561 56.44 -16.73 50.60
CA GLU A 561 57.83 -17.01 50.20
C GLU A 561 58.05 -16.81 48.70
N ASN A 562 57.14 -17.28 47.83
CA ASN A 562 57.25 -16.99 46.39
C ASN A 562 57.13 -15.49 46.07
N ASN A 563 56.23 -14.76 46.74
CA ASN A 563 56.09 -13.31 46.56
C ASN A 563 57.34 -12.55 47.07
N THR A 564 57.85 -12.89 48.26
CA THR A 564 59.04 -12.26 48.82
C THR A 564 60.33 -12.61 48.06
N LEU A 565 60.45 -13.82 47.48
CA LEU A 565 61.53 -14.16 46.55
C LEU A 565 61.45 -13.38 45.22
N GLN A 566 60.27 -12.87 44.85
CA GLN A 566 60.09 -11.99 43.69
C GLN A 566 60.39 -10.51 44.00
N GLU A 567 60.27 -10.08 45.27
CA GLU A 567 60.57 -8.70 45.70
C GLU A 567 62.01 -8.51 46.23
N GLN A 568 62.63 -9.53 46.86
CA GLN A 568 64.00 -9.49 47.41
C GLN A 568 65.12 -9.50 46.35
N GLN A 569 64.80 -9.32 45.05
CA GLN A 569 65.79 -9.06 44.00
C GLN A 569 66.01 -7.55 43.73
N LYS A 570 65.51 -6.67 44.59
CA LYS A 570 65.81 -5.23 44.54
C LYS A 570 66.24 -4.69 45.91
N GLU A 571 67.18 -3.75 45.84
CA GLU A 571 67.51 -2.77 46.89
C GLU A 571 68.04 -3.34 48.22
N ASN A 572 69.25 -3.89 48.15
CA ASN A 572 70.26 -3.58 49.17
C ASN A 572 70.47 -2.05 49.21
N ASP A 573 70.37 -1.40 50.37
CA ASP A 573 71.54 -0.82 51.06
C ASP A 573 71.13 0.03 52.29
N THR A 574 72.08 0.20 53.24
CA THR A 574 72.04 1.09 54.44
C THR A 574 70.97 0.79 55.51
N LEU A 575 71.29 0.50 56.79
CA LEU A 575 71.95 1.34 57.82
C LEU A 575 71.08 2.55 58.25
N GLN A 576 70.86 2.89 59.54
CA GLN A 576 71.39 2.36 60.81
C GLN A 576 70.64 2.99 62.03
N GLU A 577 70.75 2.39 63.23
CA GLU A 577 70.38 2.91 64.58
C GLU A 577 68.88 3.03 64.96
N GLN A 578 68.40 2.44 66.08
CA GLN A 578 68.41 2.87 67.52
C GLN A 578 67.42 4.03 67.83
N ARG A 579 66.69 4.10 68.98
CA ARG A 579 66.75 3.37 70.28
C ARG A 579 65.49 3.57 71.18
N ASN A 580 65.21 2.59 72.04
CA ASN A 580 64.64 2.63 73.43
C ASN A 580 63.29 3.34 73.82
N GLY A 581 62.56 2.68 74.76
CA GLY A 581 61.53 3.24 75.68
C GLY A 581 60.20 2.42 75.68
N SER A 582 59.79 1.66 76.70
CA SER A 582 59.29 2.02 78.06
C SER A 582 57.99 2.86 78.06
N GLN A 583 56.92 2.61 78.84
CA GLN A 583 56.57 1.61 79.88
C GLN A 583 55.02 1.50 79.98
N VAL A 584 54.40 0.31 80.14
CA VAL A 584 53.89 -0.32 81.40
C VAL A 584 52.81 0.45 82.20
N LEU A 585 51.59 -0.12 82.31
CA LEU A 585 50.72 -0.38 83.49
C LEU A 585 49.47 -1.18 82.96
N GLU A 586 48.88 -2.21 83.59
CA GLU A 586 48.08 -2.33 84.85
C GLU A 586 46.73 -1.52 84.83
N LYS A 587 45.58 -1.89 85.44
CA LYS A 587 45.05 -3.00 86.32
C LYS A 587 43.48 -2.83 86.40
N SER A 588 42.59 -3.74 86.87
CA SER A 588 42.54 -5.22 86.96
C SER A 588 41.25 -5.75 87.67
N VAL A 589 40.65 -6.87 87.18
CA VAL A 589 40.12 -8.02 87.98
C VAL A 589 38.79 -7.91 88.81
N THR A 590 37.85 -8.87 88.57
CA THR A 590 36.71 -9.36 89.43
C THR A 590 35.53 -8.42 89.80
N ASP A 591 34.31 -8.85 90.19
CA ASP A 591 33.73 -10.22 90.36
C ASP A 591 32.19 -10.32 90.12
N THR A 592 31.66 -11.54 90.27
CA THR A 592 30.25 -12.02 90.36
C THR A 592 29.13 -11.06 90.82
N GLY A 593 27.91 -11.27 90.27
CA GLY A 593 26.65 -10.90 90.92
C GLY A 593 25.38 -11.22 90.11
N SER A 594 24.63 -12.26 90.47
CA SER A 594 23.38 -12.66 89.77
C SER A 594 22.14 -11.99 90.37
N GLN A 595 21.22 -11.49 89.53
CA GLN A 595 19.80 -11.40 89.89
C GLN A 595 18.87 -11.37 88.66
N THR A 596 17.60 -11.66 88.90
CA THR A 596 16.54 -11.91 87.90
C THR A 596 15.90 -10.62 87.38
N THR A 597 15.57 -10.58 86.08
CA THR A 597 14.60 -9.66 85.48
C THR A 597 13.56 -10.46 84.70
N GLU A 598 12.28 -10.17 84.93
CA GLU A 598 11.14 -10.90 84.38
C GLU A 598 10.79 -10.47 82.94
N GLU A 599 9.84 -11.19 82.33
CA GLU A 599 9.52 -11.18 80.90
C GLU A 599 8.76 -9.92 80.45
N LEU A 600 9.46 -8.83 80.14
CA LEU A 600 8.90 -7.68 79.43
C LEU A 600 8.74 -7.95 77.93
N ILE A 601 7.68 -8.67 77.58
CA ILE A 601 7.39 -9.09 76.21
C ILE A 601 6.72 -7.96 75.39
N ASN A 602 7.49 -7.42 74.44
CA ASN A 602 7.05 -7.12 73.06
C ASN A 602 5.90 -6.10 72.83
N TYR A 603 5.71 -5.09 73.70
CA TYR A 603 4.69 -4.04 73.46
C TYR A 603 5.17 -2.86 72.58
N GLU A 604 6.46 -2.49 72.66
CA GLU A 604 7.02 -1.35 71.90
C GLU A 604 7.06 -1.61 70.38
N THR A 605 7.32 -2.84 69.97
CA THR A 605 7.37 -3.28 68.57
C THR A 605 6.01 -3.17 67.87
N TYR A 606 4.91 -3.44 68.58
CA TYR A 606 3.55 -3.28 68.03
C TYR A 606 3.20 -1.81 67.83
N ALA A 607 3.53 -0.94 68.81
CA ALA A 607 3.33 0.50 68.69
C ALA A 607 4.13 1.10 67.52
N GLN A 608 5.40 0.69 67.35
CA GLN A 608 6.25 1.12 66.23
C GLN A 608 5.70 0.64 64.87
N ALA A 609 5.20 -0.61 64.80
CA ALA A 609 4.57 -1.12 63.58
C ALA A 609 3.29 -0.34 63.22
N ALA A 610 2.45 0.00 64.21
CA ALA A 610 1.22 0.75 64.00
C ALA A 610 1.46 2.22 63.58
N ASP A 611 2.50 2.88 64.10
CA ASP A 611 2.91 4.22 63.65
C ASP A 611 3.53 4.18 62.24
N HIS A 612 4.35 3.17 61.92
CA HIS A 612 4.87 2.98 60.57
C HIS A 612 3.74 2.73 59.56
N LEU A 613 2.77 1.86 59.86
CA LEU A 613 1.64 1.57 58.98
C LEU A 613 0.84 2.85 58.71
N ARG A 614 0.55 3.66 59.74
CA ARG A 614 -0.12 4.97 59.62
C ARG A 614 0.66 5.97 58.77
N THR A 615 1.99 5.97 58.89
CA THR A 615 2.87 6.86 58.11
C THR A 615 2.82 6.50 56.63
N VAL A 616 2.97 5.22 56.29
CA VAL A 616 2.95 4.74 54.90
C VAL A 616 1.56 4.90 54.27
N THR A 617 0.45 4.74 55.03
CA THR A 617 -0.88 5.06 54.47
C THR A 617 -1.06 6.55 54.15
N GLY A 618 -0.48 7.46 54.94
CA GLY A 618 -0.50 8.90 54.63
C GLY A 618 0.31 9.25 53.37
N GLU A 619 1.46 8.60 53.17
CA GLU A 619 2.24 8.70 51.93
C GLU A 619 1.46 8.16 50.71
N LEU A 620 0.71 7.08 50.90
CA LEU A 620 -0.14 6.44 49.88
C LEU A 620 -1.35 7.31 49.51
N GLU A 621 -2.01 7.95 50.48
CA GLU A 621 -3.04 8.95 50.25
C GLU A 621 -2.50 10.16 49.46
N SER A 622 -1.28 10.63 49.78
CA SER A 622 -0.61 11.69 49.02
C SER A 622 -0.27 11.28 47.58
N LEU A 623 0.16 10.03 47.36
CA LEU A 623 0.42 9.47 46.02
C LEU A 623 -0.86 9.36 45.18
N ARG A 624 -1.99 9.02 45.81
CA ARG A 624 -3.31 9.00 45.12
C ARG A 624 -3.76 10.39 44.70
N ALA A 625 -3.56 11.41 45.54
CA ALA A 625 -3.84 12.80 45.18
C ALA A 625 -2.96 13.29 44.01
N GLU A 626 -1.66 12.96 44.01
CA GLU A 626 -0.75 13.24 42.89
C GLU A 626 -1.22 12.58 41.59
N PHE A 627 -1.69 11.33 41.67
CA PHE A 627 -2.22 10.59 40.53
C PHE A 627 -3.54 11.18 39.99
N GLU A 628 -4.46 11.64 40.85
CA GLU A 628 -5.70 12.31 40.43
C GLU A 628 -5.42 13.65 39.71
N GLU A 629 -4.48 14.45 40.21
CA GLU A 629 -4.07 15.72 39.59
C GLU A 629 -3.39 15.49 38.22
N LEU A 630 -2.50 14.49 38.11
CA LEU A 630 -1.91 14.06 36.84
C LEU A 630 -2.96 13.52 35.86
N GLN A 631 -3.93 12.74 36.34
CA GLN A 631 -5.02 12.21 35.52
C GLN A 631 -5.92 13.32 34.96
N GLN A 632 -6.21 14.36 35.76
CA GLN A 632 -6.95 15.53 35.27
C GLN A 632 -6.13 16.30 34.21
N SER A 633 -4.87 16.62 34.50
CA SER A 633 -3.97 17.31 33.56
C SER A 633 -3.84 16.57 32.23
N ARG A 634 -3.72 15.24 32.25
CA ARG A 634 -3.72 14.40 31.05
C ARG A 634 -5.00 14.55 30.23
N ASN A 635 -6.16 14.55 30.87
CA ASN A 635 -7.44 14.68 30.17
C ASN A 635 -7.58 16.08 29.52
N GLU A 636 -7.18 17.14 30.23
CA GLU A 636 -7.19 18.51 29.69
C GLU A 636 -6.24 18.68 28.48
N LEU A 637 -5.05 18.07 28.54
CA LEU A 637 -4.11 18.00 27.41
C LEU A 637 -4.67 17.18 26.24
N GLN A 638 -5.37 16.07 26.52
CA GLN A 638 -5.99 15.24 25.49
C GLN A 638 -7.12 15.99 24.76
N ASP A 639 -7.99 16.70 25.49
CA ASP A 639 -9.02 17.56 24.92
C ASP A 639 -8.40 18.71 24.10
N SER A 640 -7.31 19.32 24.58
CA SER A 640 -6.57 20.36 23.85
C SER A 640 -6.03 19.84 22.51
N VAL A 641 -5.36 18.68 22.51
CA VAL A 641 -4.87 18.02 21.30
C VAL A 641 -6.03 17.71 20.33
N GLN A 642 -7.17 17.23 20.84
CA GLN A 642 -8.34 16.91 20.00
C GLN A 642 -8.98 18.16 19.36
N ASN A 643 -9.07 19.29 20.09
CA ASN A 643 -9.55 20.56 19.54
C ASN A 643 -8.59 21.15 18.48
N LEU A 644 -7.28 21.12 18.74
CA LEU A 644 -6.28 21.55 17.75
C LEU A 644 -6.28 20.65 16.50
N GLN A 645 -6.53 19.35 16.65
CA GLN A 645 -6.66 18.43 15.53
C GLN A 645 -7.87 18.79 14.64
N GLN A 646 -9.03 19.07 15.25
CA GLN A 646 -10.23 19.47 14.51
C GLN A 646 -10.04 20.79 13.76
N THR A 647 -9.42 21.80 14.39
CA THR A 647 -9.17 23.09 13.71
C THR A 647 -8.19 22.97 12.54
N GLN A 648 -7.16 22.11 12.63
CA GLN A 648 -6.30 21.76 11.49
C GLN A 648 -7.11 21.11 10.36
N ASP A 649 -7.95 20.12 10.66
CA ASP A 649 -8.76 19.41 9.66
C ASP A 649 -9.77 20.35 8.95
N GLU A 650 -10.40 21.25 9.69
CA GLU A 650 -11.32 22.26 9.14
C GLU A 650 -10.59 23.25 8.22
N LEU A 651 -9.41 23.74 8.61
CA LEU A 651 -8.56 24.59 7.77
C LEU A 651 -8.08 23.86 6.51
N GLU A 652 -7.62 22.62 6.62
CA GLU A 652 -7.21 21.80 5.47
C GLU A 652 -8.38 21.57 4.49
N VAL A 653 -9.59 21.31 4.99
CA VAL A 653 -10.79 21.17 4.16
C VAL A 653 -11.18 22.50 3.49
N GLY A 654 -11.07 23.63 4.19
CA GLY A 654 -11.28 24.97 3.64
C GLY A 654 -10.30 25.31 2.52
N TYR A 655 -9.01 25.04 2.73
CA TYR A 655 -7.95 25.21 1.75
C TYR A 655 -8.16 24.30 0.52
N LYS A 656 -8.40 23.00 0.72
CA LYS A 656 -8.66 22.03 -0.37
C LYS A 656 -9.86 22.44 -1.24
N LYS A 657 -10.95 22.95 -0.64
CA LYS A 657 -12.11 23.51 -1.37
C LYS A 657 -11.73 24.74 -2.19
N THR A 658 -10.99 25.69 -1.60
CA THR A 658 -10.55 26.93 -2.26
C THR A 658 -9.62 26.65 -3.44
N VAL A 659 -8.58 25.84 -3.24
CA VAL A 659 -7.65 25.42 -4.30
C VAL A 659 -8.39 24.70 -5.44
N SER A 660 -9.34 23.81 -5.12
CA SER A 660 -10.11 23.10 -6.15
C SER A 660 -10.98 24.04 -7.00
N ARG A 661 -11.59 25.06 -6.37
CA ARG A 661 -12.43 26.07 -7.04
C ARG A 661 -11.61 26.96 -7.99
N GLU A 662 -10.46 27.46 -7.53
CA GLU A 662 -9.61 28.32 -8.36
C GLU A 662 -8.88 27.51 -9.45
N ARG A 663 -8.51 26.25 -9.18
CA ARG A 663 -8.02 25.32 -10.19
C ARG A 663 -9.04 25.09 -11.30
N TYR A 664 -10.31 24.83 -10.96
CA TYR A 664 -11.37 24.64 -11.97
C TYR A 664 -11.57 25.89 -12.85
N LYS A 665 -11.51 27.09 -12.26
CA LYS A 665 -11.53 28.34 -13.06
C LYS A 665 -10.31 28.44 -13.98
N SER A 666 -9.11 28.16 -13.48
CA SER A 666 -7.87 28.22 -14.25
C SER A 666 -7.88 27.24 -15.43
N GLU A 667 -8.30 25.98 -15.20
CA GLU A 667 -8.47 24.97 -16.24
C GLU A 667 -9.56 25.39 -17.26
N SER A 668 -10.65 26.00 -16.82
CA SER A 668 -11.69 26.57 -17.70
C SER A 668 -11.17 27.70 -18.59
N PHE A 669 -10.45 28.68 -18.02
CA PHE A 669 -9.84 29.78 -18.78
C PHE A 669 -8.75 29.27 -19.74
N GLN A 670 -7.95 28.28 -19.33
CA GLN A 670 -6.94 27.68 -20.19
C GLN A 670 -7.58 26.97 -21.39
N ASN A 671 -8.68 26.24 -21.18
CA ASN A 671 -9.45 25.63 -22.27
C ASN A 671 -10.02 26.70 -23.22
N GLN A 672 -10.53 27.82 -22.70
CA GLN A 672 -11.04 28.92 -23.51
C GLN A 672 -9.92 29.61 -24.33
N LEU A 673 -8.73 29.77 -23.76
CA LEU A 673 -7.55 30.28 -24.47
C LEU A 673 -7.11 29.33 -25.59
N VAL A 674 -7.12 28.01 -25.37
CA VAL A 674 -6.80 27.02 -26.40
C VAL A 674 -7.82 27.04 -27.54
N LEU A 675 -9.11 27.19 -27.26
CA LEU A 675 -10.13 27.36 -28.30
C LEU A 675 -9.87 28.61 -29.16
N LEU A 676 -9.64 29.76 -28.52
CA LEU A 676 -9.31 31.01 -29.23
C LEU A 676 -7.99 30.94 -30.01
N GLN A 677 -7.01 30.17 -29.53
CA GLN A 677 -5.76 29.92 -30.27
C GLN A 677 -6.00 29.05 -31.51
N ASN A 678 -6.84 28.00 -31.41
CA ASN A 678 -7.21 27.16 -32.54
C ASN A 678 -8.01 27.95 -33.59
N GLU A 679 -8.97 28.79 -33.17
CA GLU A 679 -9.74 29.66 -34.08
C GLU A 679 -8.83 30.65 -34.82
N ASN A 680 -7.87 31.27 -34.12
CA ASN A 680 -6.87 32.16 -34.75
C ASN A 680 -5.92 31.39 -35.70
N GLY A 681 -5.59 30.14 -35.39
CA GLY A 681 -4.84 29.24 -36.27
C GLY A 681 -5.61 28.97 -37.57
N GLU A 682 -6.85 28.50 -37.46
CA GLU A 682 -7.74 28.28 -38.61
C GLU A 682 -7.93 29.54 -39.47
N LEU A 683 -8.08 30.72 -38.86
CA LEU A 683 -8.20 31.98 -39.58
C LEU A 683 -6.90 32.36 -40.30
N SER A 684 -5.75 32.07 -39.70
CA SER A 684 -4.44 32.28 -40.32
C SER A 684 -4.22 31.36 -41.53
N ASP A 685 -4.55 30.08 -41.40
CA ASP A 685 -4.47 29.10 -42.50
C ASP A 685 -5.43 29.45 -43.65
N LYS A 686 -6.65 29.88 -43.34
CA LYS A 686 -7.63 30.38 -44.33
C LYS A 686 -7.10 31.63 -45.05
N MET A 687 -6.41 32.53 -44.34
CA MET A 687 -5.83 33.74 -44.94
C MET A 687 -4.62 33.42 -45.83
N GLU A 688 -3.72 32.52 -45.42
CA GLU A 688 -2.59 32.09 -46.26
C GLU A 688 -3.08 31.31 -47.50
N ALA A 689 -4.13 30.50 -47.38
CA ALA A 689 -4.77 29.87 -48.54
C ALA A 689 -5.27 30.91 -49.55
N LEU A 690 -6.02 31.93 -49.09
CA LEU A 690 -6.51 33.03 -49.93
C LEU A 690 -5.37 33.84 -50.57
N TYR A 691 -4.26 34.08 -49.86
CA TYR A 691 -3.08 34.73 -50.44
C TYR A 691 -2.41 33.89 -51.53
N ASN A 692 -2.35 32.56 -51.37
CA ASN A 692 -1.80 31.68 -52.39
C ASN A 692 -2.72 31.54 -53.60
N ASP A 693 -4.04 31.53 -53.43
CA ASP A 693 -4.99 31.53 -54.56
C ASP A 693 -4.98 32.87 -55.32
N LEU A 694 -4.93 34.00 -54.61
CA LEU A 694 -4.73 35.31 -55.23
C LEU A 694 -3.41 35.38 -56.04
N ARG A 695 -2.34 34.74 -55.55
CA ARG A 695 -1.06 34.64 -56.27
C ARG A 695 -1.18 33.78 -57.54
N LYS A 696 -1.96 32.69 -57.52
CA LYS A 696 -2.23 31.87 -58.72
C LYS A 696 -3.00 32.65 -59.77
N GLU A 697 -4.06 33.36 -59.37
CA GLU A 697 -4.87 34.19 -60.27
C GLU A 697 -4.05 35.33 -60.89
N GLN A 698 -3.16 35.96 -60.11
CA GLN A 698 -2.20 36.94 -60.65
C GLN A 698 -1.28 36.32 -61.71
N GLN A 699 -0.70 35.14 -61.44
CA GLN A 699 0.17 34.43 -62.39
C GLN A 699 -0.57 33.98 -63.66
N LEU A 700 -1.83 33.54 -63.56
CA LEU A 700 -2.67 33.21 -64.72
C LEU A 700 -3.01 34.44 -65.55
N ASN A 701 -3.34 35.56 -64.90
CA ASN A 701 -3.61 36.83 -65.59
C ASN A 701 -2.35 37.37 -66.29
N ASP A 702 -1.18 37.34 -65.64
CA ASP A 702 0.09 37.72 -66.26
C ASP A 702 0.45 36.82 -67.46
N ALA A 703 0.23 35.51 -67.35
CA ALA A 703 0.42 34.57 -68.46
C ALA A 703 -0.52 34.87 -69.64
N HIS A 704 -1.80 35.13 -69.38
CA HIS A 704 -2.74 35.57 -70.43
C HIS A 704 -2.39 36.94 -71.00
N ILE A 705 -1.85 37.88 -70.22
CA ILE A 705 -1.37 39.18 -70.72
C ILE A 705 -0.19 38.99 -71.68
N LEU A 706 0.73 38.07 -71.39
CA LEU A 706 1.86 37.70 -72.25
C LEU A 706 1.40 37.00 -73.53
N GLU A 707 0.54 35.98 -73.43
CA GLU A 707 -0.08 35.30 -74.59
C GLU A 707 -0.83 36.30 -75.49
N MET A 708 -1.64 37.17 -74.87
CA MET A 708 -2.35 38.24 -75.56
C MET A 708 -1.41 39.34 -76.09
N ALA A 709 -0.17 39.44 -75.64
CA ALA A 709 0.83 40.34 -76.22
C ALA A 709 1.50 39.69 -77.44
N GLU A 710 1.87 38.42 -77.36
CA GLU A 710 2.44 37.66 -78.47
C GLU A 710 1.45 37.52 -79.63
N LEU A 711 0.20 37.12 -79.36
CA LEU A 711 -0.84 37.03 -80.38
C LEU A 711 -1.07 38.38 -81.06
N LYS A 712 -1.05 39.48 -80.31
CA LYS A 712 -1.09 40.83 -80.89
C LYS A 712 0.14 41.10 -81.75
N GLN A 713 1.35 40.76 -81.31
CA GLN A 713 2.57 40.96 -82.11
C GLN A 713 2.54 40.16 -83.42
N ARG A 714 2.12 38.88 -83.38
CA ARG A 714 1.98 38.02 -84.57
C ARG A 714 0.93 38.59 -85.55
N VAL A 715 -0.26 38.93 -85.07
CA VAL A 715 -1.37 39.46 -85.90
C VAL A 715 -1.15 40.93 -86.34
N LEU A 716 -0.29 41.67 -85.65
CA LEU A 716 0.13 43.03 -86.04
C LEU A 716 1.38 43.06 -86.93
N SER A 717 1.98 41.90 -87.27
CA SER A 717 3.05 41.85 -88.26
C SER A 717 2.55 42.38 -89.61
N ARG A 718 3.37 43.22 -90.25
CA ARG A 718 2.99 43.89 -91.50
C ARG A 718 2.77 42.87 -92.62
N GLU A 719 3.53 41.79 -92.54
CA GLU A 719 3.60 40.65 -93.44
C GLU A 719 2.30 39.84 -93.39
N ALA A 720 1.80 39.51 -92.18
CA ALA A 720 0.51 38.82 -92.02
C ALA A 720 -0.68 39.70 -92.46
N ILE A 721 -0.66 40.99 -92.12
CA ILE A 721 -1.70 41.94 -92.58
C ILE A 721 -1.70 42.06 -94.10
N GLN A 722 -0.53 42.10 -94.73
CA GLN A 722 -0.39 42.18 -96.19
C GLN A 722 -0.86 40.89 -96.88
N LEU A 723 -0.49 39.72 -96.35
CA LEU A 723 -0.95 38.43 -96.86
C LEU A 723 -2.48 38.29 -96.76
N LEU A 724 -3.07 38.65 -95.61
CA LEU A 724 -4.53 38.61 -95.41
C LEU A 724 -5.26 39.52 -96.41
N ARG A 725 -4.75 40.73 -96.65
CA ARG A 725 -5.29 41.63 -97.69
C ARG A 725 -5.19 41.03 -99.09
N GLN A 726 -4.03 40.47 -99.46
CA GLN A 726 -3.85 39.79 -100.74
C GLN A 726 -4.84 38.62 -100.92
N THR A 727 -5.11 37.85 -99.87
CA THR A 727 -6.14 36.79 -99.92
C THR A 727 -7.57 37.33 -100.01
N GLN A 728 -7.89 38.45 -99.34
CA GLN A 728 -9.20 39.11 -99.47
C GLN A 728 -9.38 39.65 -100.90
N ASP A 729 -8.42 40.40 -101.43
CA ASP A 729 -8.46 40.97 -102.78
C ASP A 729 -8.55 39.88 -103.86
N SER A 730 -7.94 38.71 -103.63
CA SER A 730 -8.05 37.55 -104.51
C SER A 730 -9.42 36.87 -104.42
N LEU A 731 -9.99 36.72 -103.22
CA LEU A 731 -11.32 36.13 -103.04
C LEU A 731 -12.41 37.03 -103.61
N GLU A 732 -12.32 38.33 -103.38
CA GLU A 732 -13.26 39.34 -103.87
C GLU A 732 -13.30 39.36 -105.42
N LYS A 733 -12.15 39.22 -106.08
CA LYS A 733 -12.08 39.03 -107.54
C LYS A 733 -12.78 37.76 -107.99
N THR A 734 -12.49 36.61 -107.38
CA THR A 734 -13.11 35.33 -107.75
C THR A 734 -14.63 35.36 -107.57
N VAL A 735 -15.13 35.93 -106.47
CA VAL A 735 -16.57 36.07 -106.22
C VAL A 735 -17.23 37.00 -107.26
N ASN A 736 -16.59 38.11 -107.61
CA ASN A 736 -17.10 39.01 -108.66
C ASN A 736 -17.17 38.33 -110.03
N SER A 737 -16.14 37.59 -110.45
CA SER A 737 -16.16 36.86 -111.73
C SER A 737 -17.19 35.72 -111.76
N LEU A 738 -17.49 35.08 -110.63
CA LEU A 738 -18.59 34.12 -110.53
C LEU A 738 -19.96 34.82 -110.61
N LEU A 739 -20.11 36.00 -110.00
CA LEU A 739 -21.33 36.80 -110.08
C LEU A 739 -21.59 37.32 -111.50
N GLU A 740 -20.55 37.78 -112.20
CA GLU A 740 -20.61 38.15 -113.63
C GLU A 740 -21.07 36.97 -114.49
N ALA A 741 -20.54 35.77 -114.25
CA ALA A 741 -20.91 34.56 -115.00
C ALA A 741 -22.35 34.09 -114.74
N GLU A 742 -22.81 34.07 -113.48
CA GLU A 742 -24.20 33.71 -113.17
C GLU A 742 -25.19 34.76 -113.72
N ASN A 743 -24.91 36.05 -113.55
CA ASN A 743 -25.75 37.13 -114.10
C ASN A 743 -25.86 37.05 -115.64
N ALA A 744 -24.78 36.70 -116.34
CA ALA A 744 -24.81 36.47 -117.79
C ALA A 744 -25.68 35.26 -118.19
N SER A 745 -25.88 34.29 -117.29
CA SER A 745 -26.74 33.12 -117.51
C SER A 745 -28.21 33.32 -117.12
N GLU A 746 -28.54 34.35 -116.33
CA GLU A 746 -29.87 34.59 -115.77
C GLU A 746 -30.98 34.65 -116.85
N SER A 747 -30.66 35.23 -118.01
CA SER A 747 -31.58 35.31 -119.15
C SER A 747 -32.06 33.95 -119.67
N THR A 748 -31.29 32.88 -119.46
CA THR A 748 -31.66 31.50 -119.84
C THR A 748 -32.72 30.91 -118.91
N PHE A 749 -32.87 31.47 -117.71
CA PHE A 749 -33.81 31.02 -116.68
C PHE A 749 -35.00 31.97 -116.47
N THR A 750 -35.13 33.04 -117.27
CA THR A 750 -36.25 33.99 -117.17
C THR A 750 -37.37 33.71 -118.18
N CYS A 751 -38.62 33.75 -117.69
CA CYS A 751 -39.81 33.68 -118.51
C CYS A 751 -40.07 35.03 -119.22
N LEU A 752 -39.97 35.04 -120.54
CA LEU A 752 -40.09 36.24 -121.38
C LEU A 752 -41.46 36.95 -121.34
N GLN A 753 -42.48 36.36 -120.70
CA GLN A 753 -43.77 37.02 -120.46
C GLN A 753 -43.85 37.80 -119.14
N CYS A 754 -43.03 37.47 -118.13
CA CYS A 754 -43.01 38.20 -116.85
C CYS A 754 -41.66 38.82 -116.52
N MET A 755 -40.60 38.50 -117.27
CA MET A 755 -39.21 38.90 -117.00
C MET A 755 -38.75 38.52 -115.58
N GLN A 756 -39.24 37.39 -115.08
CA GLN A 756 -38.85 36.78 -113.80
C GLN A 756 -38.39 35.34 -114.04
N LEU A 757 -37.67 34.76 -113.07
CA LEU A 757 -37.24 33.36 -113.14
C LEU A 757 -38.43 32.39 -113.29
N PHE A 758 -38.22 31.25 -113.96
CA PHE A 758 -39.28 30.28 -114.21
C PHE A 758 -39.87 29.65 -112.93
N THR A 759 -41.11 30.00 -112.62
CA THR A 759 -41.97 29.27 -111.68
C THR A 759 -42.87 28.33 -112.48
N GLU A 760 -42.76 27.02 -112.24
CA GLU A 760 -43.51 25.98 -112.97
C GLU A 760 -43.42 26.16 -114.51
N PRO A 761 -42.22 26.02 -115.11
CA PRO A 761 -42.04 26.18 -116.54
C PRO A 761 -42.84 25.15 -117.35
N MET A 762 -43.73 25.64 -118.20
CA MET A 762 -44.56 24.88 -119.14
C MET A 762 -44.12 25.22 -120.56
N THR A 763 -43.84 24.18 -121.37
CA THR A 763 -43.34 24.33 -122.74
C THR A 763 -44.44 24.05 -123.76
N LEU A 764 -44.50 24.86 -124.81
CA LEU A 764 -45.49 24.77 -125.89
C LEU A 764 -44.95 23.91 -127.04
N ALA A 765 -45.66 22.86 -127.43
CA ALA A 765 -45.39 22.11 -128.65
C ALA A 765 -46.19 22.70 -129.84
N PRO A 766 -45.65 22.73 -131.07
CA PRO A 766 -44.33 22.22 -131.47
C PRO A 766 -43.19 23.26 -131.38
N CYS A 767 -43.43 24.48 -130.89
CA CYS A 767 -42.48 25.59 -131.02
C CYS A 767 -41.37 25.67 -129.97
N GLY A 768 -41.41 24.86 -128.90
CA GLY A 768 -40.35 24.76 -127.89
C GLY A 768 -40.25 25.94 -126.91
N HIS A 769 -41.08 26.98 -127.07
CA HIS A 769 -41.06 28.14 -126.18
C HIS A 769 -41.64 27.80 -124.79
N THR A 770 -40.96 28.25 -123.74
CA THR A 770 -41.32 27.96 -122.34
C THR A 770 -41.78 29.22 -121.62
N TYR A 771 -42.80 29.08 -120.76
CA TYR A 771 -43.37 30.14 -119.93
C TYR A 771 -43.74 29.59 -118.56
N CYS A 772 -43.85 30.41 -117.51
CA CYS A 772 -44.43 29.98 -116.24
C CYS A 772 -45.89 29.52 -116.42
N ALA A 773 -46.36 28.52 -115.67
CA ALA A 773 -47.76 28.05 -115.72
C ALA A 773 -48.77 29.20 -115.52
N ALA A 774 -48.52 30.06 -114.52
CA ALA A 774 -49.31 31.26 -114.23
C ALA A 774 -49.20 32.38 -115.30
N CYS A 775 -48.28 32.26 -116.26
CA CYS A 775 -48.22 33.12 -117.46
C CYS A 775 -49.01 32.52 -118.63
N LEU A 776 -49.00 31.20 -118.81
CA LEU A 776 -49.85 30.53 -119.82
C LEU A 776 -51.34 30.64 -119.48
N ALA A 777 -51.71 30.47 -118.21
CA ALA A 777 -53.10 30.63 -117.74
C ALA A 777 -53.67 32.06 -117.95
N LYS A 778 -52.81 33.06 -118.24
CA LYS A 778 -53.20 34.42 -118.63
C LYS A 778 -53.26 34.63 -120.15
N CYS A 779 -52.90 33.61 -120.93
CA CYS A 779 -52.88 33.64 -122.40
C CYS A 779 -53.93 32.71 -123.04
N GLY A 780 -54.54 31.80 -122.27
CA GLY A 780 -55.61 30.90 -122.69
C GLY A 780 -55.87 29.81 -121.65
N SER A 781 -56.68 28.80 -121.97
CA SER A 781 -56.98 27.70 -121.06
C SER A 781 -55.97 26.56 -121.21
N LEU A 782 -55.44 26.06 -120.08
CA LEU A 782 -54.53 24.91 -120.06
C LEU A 782 -55.23 23.62 -120.51
N GLU A 783 -56.54 23.50 -120.26
CA GLU A 783 -57.39 22.37 -120.71
C GLU A 783 -57.66 22.39 -122.22
N ALA A 784 -57.35 23.51 -122.91
CA ALA A 784 -57.55 23.65 -124.35
C ALA A 784 -56.31 24.29 -125.01
N PRO A 785 -55.22 23.51 -125.23
CA PRO A 785 -53.95 24.00 -125.76
C PRO A 785 -54.07 24.92 -126.98
N SER A 786 -54.92 24.59 -127.96
CA SER A 786 -55.17 25.41 -129.16
C SER A 786 -55.60 26.85 -128.87
N SER A 787 -56.16 27.13 -127.69
CA SER A 787 -56.52 28.51 -127.27
C SER A 787 -55.32 29.39 -126.92
N ILE A 788 -54.13 28.79 -126.72
CA ILE A 788 -52.90 29.49 -126.33
C ILE A 788 -52.03 29.72 -127.57
N ALA A 789 -51.99 30.96 -128.04
CA ALA A 789 -51.06 31.39 -129.10
C ALA A 789 -49.69 31.78 -128.50
N CYS A 790 -48.62 31.15 -128.97
CA CYS A 790 -47.26 31.50 -128.56
C CYS A 790 -46.89 32.93 -129.02
N LYS A 791 -46.45 33.78 -128.08
CA LYS A 791 -46.08 35.18 -128.34
C LYS A 791 -44.63 35.37 -128.79
N MET A 792 -43.77 34.36 -128.58
CA MET A 792 -42.37 34.35 -129.03
C MET A 792 -42.18 33.80 -130.45
N CYS A 793 -43.19 33.14 -131.03
CA CYS A 793 -43.17 32.76 -132.43
C CYS A 793 -43.34 34.00 -133.33
N GLU A 794 -42.59 34.06 -134.44
CA GLU A 794 -42.84 35.04 -135.49
C GLU A 794 -44.30 34.98 -135.99
N PRO A 795 -44.92 36.11 -136.35
CA PRO A 795 -46.32 36.15 -136.79
C PRO A 795 -46.59 35.32 -138.06
N SER A 796 -45.55 35.05 -138.85
CA SER A 796 -45.48 34.18 -140.02
C SER A 796 -45.53 32.67 -139.71
N VAL A 797 -45.21 32.26 -138.47
CA VAL A 797 -45.03 30.84 -138.08
C VAL A 797 -45.92 30.47 -136.88
N LYS A 798 -47.06 31.14 -136.73
CA LYS A 798 -48.08 30.86 -135.71
C LYS A 798 -48.84 29.57 -136.00
N LYS A 799 -48.24 28.44 -135.62
CA LYS A 799 -48.99 27.20 -135.39
C LYS A 799 -49.81 27.32 -134.09
N GLU A 800 -50.96 26.68 -134.06
CA GLU A 800 -51.69 26.45 -132.81
C GLU A 800 -50.84 25.58 -131.87
N THR A 801 -51.00 25.75 -130.56
CA THR A 801 -50.28 24.92 -129.59
C THR A 801 -50.92 23.54 -129.55
N GLU A 802 -50.21 22.53 -130.05
CA GLU A 802 -50.68 21.14 -130.14
C GLU A 802 -50.81 20.49 -128.76
N CYS A 803 -49.82 20.72 -127.88
CA CYS A 803 -49.87 20.33 -126.48
C CYS A 803 -48.97 21.22 -125.60
N ILE A 804 -49.18 21.16 -124.29
CA ILE A 804 -48.44 21.89 -123.27
C ILE A 804 -47.92 20.87 -122.26
N PHE A 805 -46.62 20.90 -121.95
CA PHE A 805 -46.02 19.95 -121.01
C PHE A 805 -45.15 20.64 -119.94
N PRO A 806 -45.13 20.15 -118.69
CA PRO A 806 -44.25 20.67 -117.66
C PRO A 806 -42.79 20.32 -117.95
N ASN A 807 -41.92 21.33 -117.93
CA ASN A 807 -40.50 21.18 -118.18
C ASN A 807 -39.74 21.04 -116.86
N CYS A 808 -39.88 19.87 -116.24
CA CYS A 808 -39.28 19.56 -114.94
C CYS A 808 -37.74 19.73 -114.92
N ALA A 809 -37.07 19.54 -116.06
CA ALA A 809 -35.64 19.78 -116.20
C ALA A 809 -35.28 21.27 -116.09
N LEU A 810 -36.02 22.16 -116.76
CA LEU A 810 -35.82 23.61 -116.61
C LEU A 810 -36.24 24.10 -115.22
N ALA A 811 -37.23 23.47 -114.58
CA ALA A 811 -37.62 23.76 -113.20
C ALA A 811 -36.47 23.48 -112.21
N ASP A 812 -35.84 22.30 -112.29
CA ASP A 812 -34.68 21.92 -111.48
C ASP A 812 -33.46 22.82 -111.78
N LEU A 813 -33.14 23.08 -113.06
CA LEU A 813 -32.05 23.98 -113.42
C LEU A 813 -32.28 25.42 -112.91
N THR A 814 -33.52 25.91 -112.93
CA THR A 814 -33.89 27.23 -112.38
C THR A 814 -33.78 27.24 -110.85
N ALA A 815 -34.21 26.18 -110.16
CA ALA A 815 -34.03 26.05 -108.71
C ALA A 815 -32.53 26.02 -108.32
N ARG A 816 -31.70 25.30 -109.09
CA ARG A 816 -30.23 25.30 -108.93
C ARG A 816 -29.59 26.65 -109.26
N PHE A 817 -30.16 27.43 -110.18
CA PHE A 817 -29.74 28.81 -110.43
C PHE A 817 -30.05 29.71 -109.22
N ILE A 818 -31.28 29.69 -108.71
CA ILE A 818 -31.70 30.43 -107.51
C ILE A 818 -30.80 30.12 -106.31
N PHE A 819 -30.49 28.83 -106.07
CA PHE A 819 -29.60 28.42 -104.98
C PHE A 819 -28.15 28.95 -105.15
N ARG A 820 -27.62 28.95 -106.38
CA ARG A 820 -26.30 29.55 -106.68
C ARG A 820 -26.30 31.06 -106.48
N GLN A 821 -27.35 31.75 -106.94
CA GLN A 821 -27.52 33.20 -106.77
C GLN A 821 -27.58 33.59 -105.28
N GLN A 822 -28.33 32.86 -104.46
CA GLN A 822 -28.37 33.02 -102.99
C GLN A 822 -27.01 32.75 -102.32
N SER A 823 -26.28 31.74 -102.80
CA SER A 823 -24.94 31.40 -102.30
C SER A 823 -23.92 32.50 -102.61
N LEU A 824 -23.94 33.06 -103.83
CA LEU A 824 -23.07 34.17 -104.23
C LEU A 824 -23.43 35.48 -103.52
N ALA A 825 -24.71 35.78 -103.30
CA ALA A 825 -25.12 36.93 -102.49
C ALA A 825 -24.57 36.84 -101.04
N SER A 826 -24.56 35.62 -100.47
CA SER A 826 -24.00 35.34 -99.15
C SER A 826 -22.46 35.53 -99.13
N LEU A 827 -21.75 35.01 -100.14
CA LEU A 827 -20.29 35.18 -100.28
C LEU A 827 -19.89 36.63 -100.54
N THR A 828 -20.67 37.37 -101.34
CA THR A 828 -20.48 38.80 -101.58
C THR A 828 -20.63 39.60 -100.28
N THR A 829 -21.67 39.29 -99.49
CA THR A 829 -21.90 39.90 -98.17
C THR A 829 -20.74 39.61 -97.20
N MET A 830 -20.19 38.40 -97.22
CA MET A 830 -19.00 38.04 -96.44
C MET A 830 -17.77 38.87 -96.85
N CYS A 831 -17.50 39.00 -98.15
CA CYS A 831 -16.38 39.81 -98.66
C CYS A 831 -16.51 41.29 -98.23
N LEU A 832 -17.71 41.87 -98.36
CA LEU A 832 -18.00 43.23 -97.90
C LEU A 832 -17.76 43.40 -96.39
N SER A 833 -18.15 42.42 -95.56
CA SER A 833 -17.95 42.43 -94.10
C SER A 833 -16.46 42.37 -93.73
N LEU A 834 -15.68 41.53 -94.40
CA LEU A 834 -14.22 41.45 -94.22
C LEU A 834 -13.54 42.78 -94.63
N ARG A 835 -13.90 43.34 -95.79
CA ARG A 835 -13.39 44.62 -96.29
C ARG A 835 -13.69 45.79 -95.34
N ASN A 836 -14.90 45.81 -94.75
CA ASN A 836 -15.28 46.78 -93.73
C ASN A 836 -14.48 46.59 -92.42
N SER A 837 -14.22 45.34 -92.02
CA SER A 837 -13.42 45.02 -90.83
C SER A 837 -11.95 45.49 -90.99
N PHE A 838 -11.33 45.23 -92.15
CA PHE A 838 -9.97 45.67 -92.46
C PHE A 838 -9.81 47.19 -92.67
N THR A 839 -10.91 47.94 -92.88
CA THR A 839 -10.90 49.41 -93.00
C THR A 839 -11.29 50.11 -91.69
N ALA A 840 -12.01 49.45 -90.78
CA ALA A 840 -12.24 49.94 -89.41
C ALA A 840 -10.99 49.79 -88.51
N TRP A 841 -10.18 48.76 -88.75
CA TRP A 841 -9.01 48.40 -87.93
C TRP A 841 -8.03 49.55 -87.62
N PRO A 842 -7.61 50.40 -88.59
CA PRO A 842 -6.72 51.53 -88.31
C PRO A 842 -7.34 52.59 -87.40
N LYS A 843 -8.65 52.87 -87.56
CA LYS A 843 -9.38 53.85 -86.74
C LYS A 843 -9.46 53.40 -85.28
N LEU A 844 -9.69 52.11 -85.05
CA LEU A 844 -9.68 51.50 -83.71
C LEU A 844 -8.30 51.58 -83.03
N GLN A 845 -7.20 51.47 -83.79
CA GLN A 845 -5.86 51.65 -83.22
C GLN A 845 -5.56 53.09 -82.80
N LEU A 846 -5.96 54.10 -83.61
CA LEU A 846 -5.82 55.50 -83.21
C LEU A 846 -6.64 55.81 -81.95
N ASN A 847 -7.89 55.32 -81.87
CA ASN A 847 -8.73 55.55 -80.70
C ASN A 847 -8.24 54.80 -79.44
N ARG A 848 -7.63 53.61 -79.58
CA ARG A 848 -6.94 52.95 -78.46
C ARG A 848 -5.68 53.71 -78.03
N LYS A 849 -4.93 54.33 -78.96
CA LYS A 849 -3.80 55.23 -78.61
C LYS A 849 -4.27 56.52 -77.93
N SER A 850 -5.41 57.10 -78.31
CA SER A 850 -5.99 58.28 -77.61
C SER A 850 -6.52 57.91 -76.22
N HIS A 851 -7.24 56.79 -76.07
CA HIS A 851 -7.71 56.34 -74.76
C HIS A 851 -6.58 55.92 -73.82
N ARG A 852 -5.52 55.25 -74.31
CA ARG A 852 -4.35 54.93 -73.46
C ARG A 852 -3.59 56.20 -73.05
N ARG A 853 -3.57 57.25 -73.89
CA ARG A 853 -3.07 58.57 -73.49
C ARG A 853 -3.95 59.27 -72.46
N ARG A 854 -5.29 59.08 -72.47
CA ARG A 854 -6.19 59.61 -71.43
C ARG A 854 -6.15 58.82 -70.12
N LEU A 855 -6.02 57.49 -70.17
CA LEU A 855 -5.89 56.63 -68.98
C LEU A 855 -4.53 56.77 -68.29
N ASN A 856 -3.47 57.08 -69.04
CA ASN A 856 -2.17 57.47 -68.48
C ASN A 856 -2.12 58.96 -68.02
N PHE A 857 -3.27 59.64 -67.91
CA PHE A 857 -3.39 61.06 -67.55
C PHE A 857 -4.48 61.32 -66.48
N LEU A 858 -5.02 60.26 -65.87
CA LEU A 858 -6.05 60.28 -64.83
C LEU A 858 -5.54 59.61 -63.55
#